data_AF-A0AAX6MKV7-F1
#
_entry.id   AF-A0AAX6MKV7-F1
#
_cell.length_a   1.000
_cell.length_b   1.000
_cell.length_c   1.000
_cell.angle_alpha   90.00
_cell.angle_beta   90.00
_cell.angle_gamma   90.00
#
_symmetry.space_group_name_H-M   'P 1'
#
loop_
_entity.id
_entity.type
_entity.pdbx_description
1 polymer ?
#
loop_
_entity_poly.entity_id
_entity_poly.type
_entity_poly.pdbx_seq_one_letter_code
_entity_poly.pdbx_strand_id
1 'polypeptide(L)'
;MNRQVRKHRRTLILLAGALAIWWMLSASFSGLWISEFTRLERHMNSDATSPPIELKRSSFDWSTVPIHFPAEEITPLPAGKPRRLPVQAQFRSEASADKQIREARRLEVKKAFLEDWAAYKKYAWMKDALKPISGDFQDQFSGWAATLVDSLDTLWIMGLREEFDEAVDAVSKIDFGRSSSSRVNTFETNIRYLGGLLATYDLSKRNVLRAKAIELGDLIYVAFNTKNRMPVDFIDFEAAKTGKPLSVESSVVSASPGTLSLELTRLSQLTGDPKYYDAAARVMDVFYRGQNQTLIPGLWPTYVSMKTQDVVTGNSYTLAGCADSLYEYLPKEYALLGGTEPKYEMMSRGFLEAAKTSLLFRPMVPNNMQMLIASSASVSTSGEVTLDEETEHLACYLGGIYALSGKLFDNPGYINIGAKLTLGCVYGYRSFPTGMMPERLNMVACKSFEDCEWDEKRFDEEKQKRPEWKDHLPLGFTTAKDPRYILRPEAIESVFVMYRTTGNPVWQDIGWDMFTAIANGTKTDRGTHAAVKDVTRMAEVLPKEDYMELFIWRLGSLHIGHFTYYGASKELDVLTSYPGLKAHLKEASSSASQDTMKLTPAVLAGSLATRQEIDYNAAPPNLSTLANSTLFDTWRPKAHVLPPTGHIGDPCMHYTDPETGLFHVGWLHLGAAGATTDDLVTYHDVNPEGLPFILPGGTNDPIAVFDGAVIPSGIDGKPTLLYTSVSYLPIQWTISYTRGSETQSLAVSRDGGRNFTKLEQGPVIPSPPFAVNVTGFRDPFVFQNSQFDAELGSAPGTWYTVISGGVHGEGPSQFLYRQHDPEFQYWEELGQWWHEPANTTWGNGDWAGRWGFNFEVGNIFGLDEQGYNAEGEIFTTLGAEWSLDPIVPQVSDFREMLWAAGNISTENGKIKFQPTMAGKLDWGTSAYAAAGKELPATSIASQKSGAPDRFVSYLWLTGDFYDTLDFPTNQQNWTGALLLPRELSVGKISNVVDNELVHETASWRVASNESGVVELVTLKQEIGREALAALTSGDATIEPGRTLNSPGIVPFQKIPDSKFYVITASLSFPKTCRESDLRAGFQVLSSEYESTTIYYQFSNESVIVDRSNSSAAARTTNGIDSRNEAGRLRLFDLVQDGQQQIETLNLTIVVDNAIVEVHANGRFALSTWARSWYAASREIRFFHDGNGEVVFGDVTVHEGLYDAWPDRKV
;
A
#
# COMPACT_ATOMS: atom_id res chain seq x y z
N MET A 1 67.02 -41.08 14.23
CA MET A 1 66.13 -41.18 13.06
C MET A 1 64.66 -40.76 13.28
N ASN A 2 64.13 -40.62 14.51
CA ASN A 2 62.68 -40.41 14.72
C ASN A 2 62.18 -38.95 14.87
N ARG A 3 63.06 -37.94 14.90
CA ARG A 3 62.64 -36.52 15.04
C ARG A 3 62.44 -35.80 13.70
N GLN A 4 63.24 -36.11 12.68
CA GLN A 4 63.12 -35.49 11.35
C GLN A 4 61.88 -35.97 10.57
N VAL A 5 61.54 -37.26 10.66
CA VAL A 5 60.36 -37.84 10.00
C VAL A 5 59.05 -37.29 10.59
N ARG A 6 58.98 -37.08 11.91
CA ARG A 6 57.81 -36.44 12.55
C ARG A 6 57.65 -34.96 12.18
N LYS A 7 58.75 -34.25 11.95
CA LYS A 7 58.72 -32.84 11.51
C LYS A 7 58.22 -32.74 10.07
N HIS A 8 58.73 -33.58 9.17
CA HIS A 8 58.26 -33.64 7.77
C HIS A 8 56.78 -34.07 7.65
N ARG A 9 56.32 -35.04 8.45
CA ARG A 9 54.90 -35.44 8.46
C ARG A 9 53.98 -34.32 8.93
N ARG A 10 54.38 -33.54 9.95
CA ARG A 10 53.61 -32.37 10.40
C ARG A 10 53.59 -31.25 9.37
N THR A 11 54.70 -31.00 8.67
CA THR A 11 54.73 -30.00 7.60
C THR A 11 53.89 -30.41 6.40
N LEU A 12 53.89 -31.69 6.02
CA LEU A 12 53.04 -32.23 4.95
C LEU A 12 51.55 -32.20 5.31
N ILE A 13 51.18 -32.51 6.56
CA ILE A 13 49.79 -32.41 7.03
C ILE A 13 49.34 -30.95 7.08
N LEU A 14 50.21 -30.02 7.50
CA LEU A 14 49.92 -28.59 7.48
C LEU A 14 49.82 -28.03 6.05
N LEU A 15 50.64 -28.50 5.11
CA LEU A 15 50.55 -28.14 3.69
C LEU A 15 49.30 -28.70 3.03
N ALA A 16 48.95 -29.96 3.32
CA ALA A 16 47.71 -30.57 2.83
C ALA A 16 46.47 -29.89 3.43
N GLY A 17 46.52 -29.52 4.71
CA GLY A 17 45.47 -28.74 5.37
C GLY A 17 45.36 -27.33 4.78
N ALA A 18 46.47 -26.65 4.52
CA ALA A 18 46.49 -25.34 3.89
C ALA A 18 46.02 -25.38 2.42
N LEU A 19 46.37 -26.43 1.67
CA LEU A 19 45.86 -26.67 0.31
C LEU A 19 44.38 -27.03 0.31
N ALA A 20 43.89 -27.79 1.31
CA ALA A 20 42.47 -28.09 1.46
C ALA A 20 41.67 -26.84 1.88
N ILE A 21 42.22 -26.00 2.76
CA ILE A 21 41.63 -24.71 3.13
C ILE A 21 41.68 -23.75 1.94
N TRP A 22 42.78 -23.69 1.18
CA TRP A 22 42.87 -22.90 -0.03
C TRP A 22 41.93 -23.43 -1.11
N TRP A 23 41.74 -24.74 -1.25
CA TRP A 23 40.78 -25.35 -2.17
C TRP A 23 39.33 -25.12 -1.72
N MET A 24 39.02 -25.19 -0.41
CA MET A 24 37.70 -24.84 0.12
C MET A 24 37.41 -23.34 0.00
N LEU A 25 38.39 -22.48 0.26
CA LEU A 25 38.27 -21.04 0.08
C LEU A 25 38.17 -20.69 -1.40
N SER A 26 39.01 -21.26 -2.28
CA SER A 26 38.93 -21.03 -3.73
C SER A 26 37.68 -21.66 -4.36
N ALA A 27 37.16 -22.78 -3.85
CA ALA A 27 35.86 -23.31 -4.22
C ALA A 27 34.73 -22.39 -3.75
N SER A 28 34.81 -21.85 -2.53
CA SER A 28 33.87 -20.85 -2.00
C SER A 28 33.94 -19.51 -2.75
N PHE A 29 35.12 -19.13 -3.25
CA PHE A 29 35.34 -17.95 -4.09
C PHE A 29 35.03 -18.20 -5.58
N SER A 30 35.06 -19.44 -6.07
CA SER A 30 34.67 -19.77 -7.44
C SER A 30 33.15 -19.72 -7.65
N GLY A 31 32.37 -19.89 -6.58
CA GLY A 31 30.93 -19.62 -6.58
C GLY A 31 30.57 -18.13 -6.70
N LEU A 32 31.50 -17.23 -6.37
CA LEU A 32 31.31 -15.76 -6.41
C LEU A 32 31.48 -15.14 -7.81
N TRP A 33 31.92 -15.91 -8.81
CA TRP A 33 32.19 -15.41 -10.18
C TRP A 33 31.36 -16.07 -11.28
N ILE A 34 30.28 -16.78 -10.92
CA ILE A 34 29.28 -17.20 -11.90
C ILE A 34 28.32 -16.02 -12.07
N SER A 35 28.23 -15.46 -13.28
CA SER A 35 27.24 -14.41 -13.56
C SER A 35 25.84 -14.91 -13.23
N GLU A 36 24.98 -14.03 -12.74
CA GLU A 36 23.62 -14.39 -12.36
C GLU A 36 22.83 -14.94 -13.55
N PHE A 37 23.11 -14.47 -14.77
CA PHE A 37 22.67 -15.10 -16.02
C PHE A 37 23.02 -16.59 -16.11
N THR A 38 24.26 -16.98 -15.83
CA THR A 38 24.67 -18.39 -15.88
C THR A 38 24.04 -19.23 -14.76
N ARG A 39 23.71 -18.63 -13.62
CA ARG A 39 22.92 -19.31 -12.56
C ARG A 39 21.49 -19.52 -13.03
N LEU A 40 20.87 -18.48 -13.59
CA LEU A 40 19.51 -18.52 -14.11
C LEU A 40 19.38 -19.52 -15.27
N GLU A 41 20.29 -19.47 -16.24
CA GLU A 41 20.32 -20.40 -17.39
C GLU A 41 20.43 -21.85 -16.91
N ARG A 42 21.28 -22.14 -15.92
CA ARG A 42 21.38 -23.48 -15.31
C ARG A 42 20.11 -23.89 -14.58
N HIS A 43 19.49 -22.96 -13.85
CA HIS A 43 18.26 -23.20 -13.10
C HIS A 43 17.08 -23.46 -14.03
N MET A 44 16.90 -22.61 -15.06
CA MET A 44 15.81 -22.74 -16.03
C MET A 44 15.89 -24.05 -16.85
N ASN A 45 17.10 -24.61 -16.99
CA ASN A 45 17.38 -25.82 -17.75
C ASN A 45 17.83 -27.01 -16.88
N SER A 46 17.62 -26.99 -15.56
CA SER A 46 18.06 -28.09 -14.67
C SER A 46 17.27 -29.39 -14.88
N ASP A 47 16.01 -29.28 -15.30
CA ASP A 47 15.09 -30.41 -15.52
C ASP A 47 15.09 -30.89 -16.98
N ALA A 48 16.27 -31.16 -17.54
CA ALA A 48 16.44 -31.55 -18.94
C ALA A 48 16.06 -33.02 -19.25
N THR A 49 15.02 -33.57 -18.63
CA THR A 49 14.58 -34.97 -18.85
C THR A 49 13.40 -35.10 -19.81
N SER A 50 13.34 -34.27 -20.85
CA SER A 50 12.33 -34.42 -21.90
C SER A 50 12.80 -35.39 -22.99
N PRO A 51 11.90 -36.24 -23.51
CA PRO A 51 12.22 -37.15 -24.59
C PRO A 51 12.69 -36.39 -25.85
N PRO A 52 13.59 -36.99 -26.67
CA PRO A 52 14.06 -36.36 -27.89
C PRO A 52 12.89 -36.18 -28.87
N ILE A 53 12.57 -34.92 -29.19
CA ILE A 53 11.57 -34.57 -30.20
C ILE A 53 12.19 -34.78 -31.59
N GLU A 54 11.48 -35.51 -32.45
CA GLU A 54 11.93 -35.81 -33.82
C GLU A 54 11.76 -34.57 -34.72
N LEU A 55 12.84 -34.09 -35.33
CA LEU A 55 12.79 -32.98 -36.28
C LEU A 55 12.21 -33.46 -37.61
N LYS A 56 11.05 -32.92 -38.01
CA LYS A 56 10.51 -33.10 -39.36
C LYS A 56 10.92 -31.95 -40.26
N ARG A 57 11.74 -32.23 -41.28
CA ARG A 57 12.16 -31.22 -42.26
C ARG A 57 10.99 -30.72 -43.09
N SER A 58 11.04 -29.46 -43.49
CA SER A 58 10.08 -28.88 -44.44
C SER A 58 10.13 -29.59 -45.80
N SER A 59 9.04 -29.52 -46.56
CA SER A 59 8.91 -30.17 -47.87
C SER A 59 9.81 -29.55 -48.95
N PHE A 60 10.28 -28.33 -48.71
CA PHE A 60 11.20 -27.60 -49.58
C PHE A 60 12.38 -27.08 -48.77
N ASP A 61 13.59 -27.19 -49.34
CA ASP A 61 14.84 -26.73 -48.73
C ASP A 61 15.24 -25.36 -49.30
N TRP A 62 14.95 -24.30 -48.54
CA TRP A 62 15.23 -22.92 -48.95
C TRP A 62 16.72 -22.62 -49.12
N SER A 63 17.62 -23.38 -48.48
CA SER A 63 19.07 -23.23 -48.64
C SER A 63 19.56 -23.57 -50.05
N THR A 64 18.76 -24.32 -50.82
CA THR A 64 19.08 -24.75 -52.18
C THR A 64 18.67 -23.76 -53.27
N VAL A 65 17.94 -22.70 -52.91
CA VAL A 65 17.45 -21.69 -53.86
C VAL A 65 18.64 -20.94 -54.49
N PRO A 66 18.78 -20.92 -55.82
CA PRO A 66 19.85 -20.16 -56.47
C PRO A 66 19.68 -18.64 -56.25
N ILE A 67 20.66 -18.03 -55.57
CA ILE A 67 20.70 -16.57 -55.38
C ILE A 67 21.38 -15.94 -56.59
N HIS A 68 20.60 -15.22 -57.42
CA HIS A 68 21.09 -14.60 -58.66
C HIS A 68 21.97 -13.38 -58.42
N PHE A 69 21.74 -12.68 -57.31
CA PHE A 69 22.55 -11.54 -56.89
C PHE A 69 23.21 -11.86 -55.55
N PRO A 70 24.32 -12.63 -55.49
CA PRO A 70 25.05 -12.84 -54.24
C PRO A 70 25.83 -11.58 -53.81
N ALA A 71 26.17 -11.45 -52.52
CA ALA A 71 27.06 -10.38 -52.07
C ALA A 71 28.50 -10.64 -52.56
N GLU A 72 29.15 -9.62 -53.12
CA GLU A 72 30.55 -9.72 -53.57
C GLU A 72 31.54 -9.79 -52.39
N GLU A 73 31.28 -9.02 -51.32
CA GLU A 73 32.04 -9.02 -50.07
C GLU A 73 31.06 -9.16 -48.90
N ILE A 74 31.21 -10.18 -48.05
CA ILE A 74 30.32 -10.40 -46.91
C ILE A 74 30.85 -9.63 -45.70
N THR A 75 30.01 -8.78 -45.10
CA THR A 75 30.32 -8.08 -43.85
C THR A 75 30.28 -9.09 -42.69
N PRO A 76 31.39 -9.36 -41.99
CA PRO A 76 31.38 -10.27 -40.86
C PRO A 76 30.77 -9.61 -39.63
N LEU A 77 30.36 -10.42 -38.65
CA LEU A 77 29.98 -9.92 -37.32
C LEU A 77 31.11 -9.05 -36.72
N PRO A 78 30.78 -7.98 -35.97
CA PRO A 78 31.78 -7.07 -35.42
C PRO A 78 32.86 -7.79 -34.61
N ALA A 79 34.12 -7.51 -34.92
CA ALA A 79 35.27 -8.09 -34.23
C ALA A 79 35.56 -7.28 -32.95
N GLY A 80 35.24 -7.82 -31.77
CA GLY A 80 35.52 -7.16 -30.50
C GLY A 80 35.09 -8.00 -29.30
N LYS A 81 35.69 -7.75 -28.13
CA LYS A 81 35.23 -8.37 -26.88
C LYS A 81 33.96 -7.63 -26.42
N PRO A 82 32.82 -8.32 -26.23
CA PRO A 82 31.59 -7.71 -25.72
C PRO A 82 31.82 -6.96 -24.41
N ARG A 83 31.24 -5.77 -24.29
CA ARG A 83 31.21 -4.96 -23.06
C ARG A 83 30.14 -5.51 -22.11
N ARG A 84 30.37 -5.34 -20.81
CA ARG A 84 29.33 -5.59 -19.80
C ARG A 84 28.40 -4.38 -19.73
N LEU A 85 27.14 -4.55 -20.08
CA LEU A 85 26.13 -3.49 -20.12
C LEU A 85 25.06 -3.77 -19.03
N PRO A 86 25.23 -3.25 -17.80
CA PRO A 86 24.28 -3.53 -16.72
C PRO A 86 23.00 -2.70 -16.89
N VAL A 87 21.90 -3.38 -17.22
CA VAL A 87 20.60 -2.71 -17.42
C VAL A 87 19.71 -2.79 -16.17
N GLN A 88 19.89 -3.81 -15.36
CA GLN A 88 19.12 -4.08 -14.15
C GLN A 88 19.49 -3.13 -12.99
N ALA A 89 18.48 -2.70 -12.25
CA ALA A 89 18.66 -2.06 -10.95
C ALA A 89 19.23 -3.06 -9.92
N GLN A 90 19.76 -2.52 -8.82
CA GLN A 90 20.10 -3.34 -7.67
C GLN A 90 18.84 -3.52 -6.81
N PHE A 91 18.26 -4.72 -6.82
CA PHE A 91 17.10 -5.05 -6.01
C PHE A 91 17.50 -5.37 -4.57
N ARG A 92 16.71 -4.89 -3.61
CA ARG A 92 16.85 -5.22 -2.19
C ARG A 92 16.30 -6.62 -1.91
N SER A 93 16.59 -7.19 -0.75
CA SER A 93 15.97 -8.44 -0.32
C SER A 93 14.46 -8.23 -0.15
N GLU A 94 13.67 -9.01 -0.87
CA GLU A 94 12.19 -9.01 -0.81
C GLU A 94 11.71 -9.44 0.59
N ALA A 95 10.76 -8.69 1.18
CA ALA A 95 10.12 -9.05 2.43
C ALA A 95 9.17 -10.25 2.24
N SER A 96 8.88 -11.00 3.30
CA SER A 96 8.02 -12.18 3.18
C SER A 96 6.59 -11.84 2.74
N ALA A 97 6.06 -10.68 3.11
CA ALA A 97 4.74 -10.22 2.71
C ALA A 97 4.69 -9.84 1.22
N ASP A 98 5.64 -9.03 0.75
CA ASP A 98 5.77 -8.66 -0.67
C ASP A 98 5.90 -9.91 -1.55
N LYS A 99 6.68 -10.89 -1.08
CA LYS A 99 6.82 -12.19 -1.74
C LYS A 99 5.47 -12.90 -1.88
N GLN A 100 4.65 -12.95 -0.82
CA GLN A 100 3.34 -13.58 -0.88
C GLN A 100 2.41 -12.88 -1.88
N ILE A 101 2.41 -11.54 -1.91
CA ILE A 101 1.62 -10.75 -2.86
C ILE A 101 2.08 -11.02 -4.29
N ARG A 102 3.40 -10.92 -4.56
CA ARG A 102 3.98 -11.19 -5.87
C ARG A 102 3.64 -12.60 -6.34
N GLU A 103 3.72 -13.59 -5.46
CA GLU A 103 3.38 -14.99 -5.75
C GLU A 103 1.88 -15.18 -6.07
N ALA A 104 0.98 -14.55 -5.32
CA ALA A 104 -0.45 -14.58 -5.59
C ALA A 104 -0.78 -13.93 -6.95
N ARG A 105 -0.25 -12.72 -7.22
CA ARG A 105 -0.40 -12.02 -8.50
C ARG A 105 0.14 -12.86 -9.67
N ARG A 106 1.31 -13.47 -9.49
CA ARG A 106 1.94 -14.39 -10.46
C ARG A 106 1.04 -15.58 -10.81
N LEU A 107 0.39 -16.18 -9.80
CA LEU A 107 -0.52 -17.31 -10.01
C LEU A 107 -1.75 -16.91 -10.81
N GLU A 108 -2.31 -15.72 -10.58
CA GLU A 108 -3.47 -15.25 -11.35
C GLU A 108 -3.10 -14.93 -12.80
N VAL A 109 -1.94 -14.32 -13.05
CA VAL A 109 -1.41 -14.12 -14.41
C VAL A 109 -1.23 -15.45 -15.12
N LYS A 110 -0.61 -16.43 -14.44
CA LYS A 110 -0.40 -17.78 -14.98
C LYS A 110 -1.72 -18.48 -15.28
N LYS A 111 -2.73 -18.32 -14.42
CA LYS A 111 -4.07 -18.87 -14.63
C LYS A 111 -4.76 -18.25 -15.85
N ALA A 112 -4.73 -16.92 -15.99
CA ALA A 112 -5.30 -16.24 -17.15
C ALA A 112 -4.66 -16.72 -18.47
N PHE A 113 -3.33 -16.88 -18.49
CA PHE A 113 -2.64 -17.45 -19.65
C PHE A 113 -3.02 -18.91 -19.93
N LEU A 114 -3.15 -19.74 -18.90
CA LEU A 114 -3.57 -21.15 -19.06
C LEU A 114 -5.00 -21.27 -19.62
N GLU A 115 -5.90 -20.37 -19.21
CA GLU A 115 -7.26 -20.27 -19.76
C GLU A 115 -7.20 -19.98 -21.28
N ASP A 116 -6.47 -18.93 -21.68
CA ASP A 116 -6.28 -18.58 -23.10
C ASP A 116 -5.59 -19.71 -23.89
N TRP A 117 -4.59 -20.37 -23.29
CA TRP A 117 -3.82 -21.45 -23.92
C TRP A 117 -4.70 -22.67 -24.17
N ALA A 118 -5.52 -23.04 -23.18
CA ALA A 118 -6.49 -24.12 -23.32
C ALA A 118 -7.53 -23.81 -24.41
N ALA A 119 -8.00 -22.56 -24.50
CA ALA A 119 -8.93 -22.14 -25.54
C ALA A 119 -8.32 -22.24 -26.94
N TYR A 120 -7.11 -21.71 -27.14
CA TYR A 120 -6.38 -21.84 -28.40
C TYR A 120 -6.15 -23.30 -28.80
N LYS A 121 -5.66 -24.12 -27.87
CA LYS A 121 -5.43 -25.55 -28.10
C LYS A 121 -6.71 -26.29 -28.50
N LYS A 122 -7.85 -25.87 -27.96
CA LYS A 122 -9.15 -26.48 -28.27
C LYS A 122 -9.71 -26.06 -29.63
N TYR A 123 -9.63 -24.77 -29.97
CA TYR A 123 -10.39 -24.20 -31.09
C TYR A 123 -9.52 -23.83 -32.31
N ALA A 124 -8.23 -23.57 -32.14
CA ALA A 124 -7.36 -23.01 -33.17
C ALA A 124 -5.95 -23.64 -33.19
N TRP A 125 -5.79 -24.88 -32.71
CA TRP A 125 -4.49 -25.55 -32.72
C TRP A 125 -3.88 -25.62 -34.14
N MET A 126 -2.61 -25.23 -34.26
CA MET A 126 -1.89 -25.11 -35.54
C MET A 126 -2.48 -24.07 -36.50
N LYS A 127 -3.18 -23.05 -35.99
CA LYS A 127 -3.73 -21.92 -36.74
C LYS A 127 -3.10 -20.61 -36.32
N ASP A 128 -3.12 -19.60 -37.20
CA ASP A 128 -2.41 -18.34 -36.92
C ASP A 128 -3.04 -17.54 -35.78
N ALA A 129 -4.38 -17.50 -35.69
CA ALA A 129 -5.10 -16.80 -34.63
C ALA A 129 -6.42 -17.50 -34.26
N LEU A 130 -6.83 -17.36 -32.99
CA LEU A 130 -8.13 -17.76 -32.47
C LEU A 130 -9.13 -16.61 -32.62
N LYS A 131 -10.37 -16.93 -33.04
CA LYS A 131 -11.51 -16.02 -32.93
C LYS A 131 -12.24 -16.25 -31.59
N PRO A 132 -12.05 -15.37 -30.59
CA PRO A 132 -12.40 -15.64 -29.19
C PRO A 132 -13.91 -15.70 -28.90
N ILE A 133 -14.76 -15.10 -29.74
CA ILE A 133 -16.21 -15.06 -29.58
C ILE A 133 -16.88 -16.17 -30.40
N SER A 134 -16.45 -16.45 -31.63
CA SER A 134 -17.05 -17.55 -32.42
C SER A 134 -16.48 -18.92 -32.06
N GLY A 135 -15.21 -18.98 -31.63
CA GLY A 135 -14.47 -20.24 -31.46
C GLY A 135 -13.98 -20.82 -32.81
N ASP A 136 -13.93 -20.01 -33.86
CA ASP A 136 -13.33 -20.33 -35.15
C ASP A 136 -11.85 -19.84 -35.18
N PHE A 137 -11.17 -19.93 -36.32
CA PHE A 137 -9.78 -19.49 -36.48
C PHE A 137 -9.62 -18.53 -37.67
N GLN A 138 -8.46 -17.87 -37.72
CA GLN A 138 -8.06 -17.01 -38.84
C GLN A 138 -6.58 -17.26 -39.19
N ASP A 139 -6.32 -17.66 -40.43
CA ASP A 139 -4.97 -17.87 -40.98
C ASP A 139 -4.55 -16.61 -41.74
N GLN A 140 -3.97 -15.64 -41.04
CA GLN A 140 -3.56 -14.34 -41.60
C GLN A 140 -2.05 -14.16 -41.80
N PHE A 141 -1.24 -15.11 -41.31
CA PHE A 141 0.22 -15.07 -41.32
C PHE A 141 0.81 -16.33 -41.97
N SER A 142 0.34 -16.65 -43.17
CA SER A 142 0.81 -17.80 -43.99
C SER A 142 0.40 -19.20 -43.50
N GLY A 143 -0.41 -19.31 -42.43
CA GLY A 143 -0.93 -20.58 -41.92
C GLY A 143 0.14 -21.43 -41.23
N TRP A 144 1.13 -20.79 -40.61
CA TRP A 144 2.25 -21.44 -39.93
C TRP A 144 2.10 -21.43 -38.41
N ALA A 145 0.89 -21.21 -37.91
CA ALA A 145 0.57 -21.21 -36.49
C ALA A 145 1.32 -20.11 -35.72
N ALA A 146 1.24 -18.86 -36.19
CA ALA A 146 1.83 -17.69 -35.53
C ALA A 146 1.62 -17.69 -34.02
N THR A 147 0.38 -17.92 -33.60
CA THR A 147 -0.01 -17.97 -32.20
C THR A 147 0.67 -19.10 -31.40
N LEU A 148 0.97 -20.24 -32.03
CA LEU A 148 1.75 -21.29 -31.38
C LEU A 148 3.20 -20.85 -31.15
N VAL A 149 3.84 -20.28 -32.19
CA VAL A 149 5.26 -19.92 -32.16
C VAL A 149 5.52 -18.74 -31.22
N ASP A 150 4.69 -17.70 -31.28
CA ASP A 150 4.80 -16.50 -30.43
C ASP A 150 4.54 -16.78 -28.93
N SER A 151 4.00 -17.94 -28.58
CA SER A 151 3.71 -18.31 -27.18
C SER A 151 4.80 -19.17 -26.52
N LEU A 152 5.76 -19.67 -27.31
CA LEU A 152 6.74 -20.66 -26.84
C LEU A 152 7.64 -20.13 -25.71
N ASP A 153 8.11 -18.89 -25.85
CA ASP A 153 8.95 -18.23 -24.86
C ASP A 153 8.19 -18.02 -23.54
N THR A 154 6.91 -17.67 -23.62
CA THR A 154 6.01 -17.40 -22.50
C THR A 154 5.70 -18.69 -21.74
N LEU A 155 5.41 -19.79 -22.45
CA LEU A 155 5.27 -21.12 -21.85
C LEU A 155 6.52 -21.51 -21.05
N TRP A 156 7.70 -21.22 -21.62
CA TRP A 156 8.95 -21.47 -20.93
C TRP A 156 9.15 -20.55 -19.71
N ILE A 157 8.89 -19.24 -19.83
CA ILE A 157 9.06 -18.29 -18.73
C ILE A 157 8.11 -18.59 -17.57
N MET A 158 6.87 -19.04 -17.85
CA MET A 158 5.87 -19.38 -16.82
C MET A 158 6.08 -20.76 -16.16
N GLY A 159 7.12 -21.50 -16.57
CA GLY A 159 7.41 -22.83 -16.04
C GLY A 159 6.49 -23.94 -16.56
N LEU A 160 5.77 -23.72 -17.66
CA LEU A 160 4.83 -24.67 -18.28
C LEU A 160 5.57 -25.63 -19.22
N ARG A 161 6.45 -26.45 -18.63
CA ARG A 161 7.38 -27.32 -19.37
C ARG A 161 6.68 -28.42 -20.18
N GLU A 162 5.62 -29.02 -19.66
CA GLU A 162 4.87 -30.08 -20.35
C GLU A 162 4.16 -29.52 -21.59
N GLU A 163 3.44 -28.40 -21.44
CA GLU A 163 2.75 -27.69 -22.52
C GLU A 163 3.75 -27.13 -23.55
N PHE A 164 4.90 -26.66 -23.08
CA PHE A 164 5.99 -26.20 -23.93
C PHE A 164 6.51 -27.31 -24.85
N ASP A 165 6.84 -28.49 -24.30
CA ASP A 165 7.40 -29.58 -25.11
C ASP A 165 6.37 -30.11 -26.13
N GLU A 166 5.08 -30.11 -25.78
CA GLU A 166 3.99 -30.41 -26.72
C GLU A 166 3.92 -29.38 -27.85
N ALA A 167 4.01 -28.08 -27.52
CA ALA A 167 4.04 -27.01 -28.51
C ALA A 167 5.28 -27.11 -29.41
N VAL A 168 6.46 -27.43 -28.87
CA VAL A 168 7.68 -27.63 -29.64
C VAL A 168 7.56 -28.84 -30.58
N ASP A 169 6.95 -29.95 -30.15
CA ASP A 169 6.65 -31.09 -31.02
C ASP A 169 5.71 -30.71 -32.18
N ALA A 170 4.70 -29.88 -31.91
CA ALA A 170 3.83 -29.36 -32.96
C ALA A 170 4.58 -28.41 -33.93
N VAL A 171 5.41 -27.50 -33.41
CA VAL A 171 6.27 -26.60 -34.20
C VAL A 171 7.28 -27.37 -35.04
N SER A 172 7.80 -28.49 -34.53
CA SER A 172 8.73 -29.36 -35.27
C SER A 172 8.15 -29.89 -36.58
N LYS A 173 6.81 -29.93 -36.70
CA LYS A 173 6.06 -30.46 -37.84
C LYS A 173 5.60 -29.37 -38.82
N ILE A 174 5.82 -28.10 -38.51
CA ILE A 174 5.50 -26.98 -39.42
C ILE A 174 6.34 -27.11 -40.69
N ASP A 175 5.68 -26.94 -41.84
CA ASP A 175 6.27 -27.06 -43.17
C ASP A 175 6.37 -25.68 -43.83
N PHE A 176 7.54 -25.05 -43.76
CA PHE A 176 7.81 -23.75 -44.39
C PHE A 176 7.93 -23.84 -45.91
N GLY A 177 7.76 -25.03 -46.51
CA GLY A 177 7.64 -25.22 -47.95
C GLY A 177 6.21 -25.01 -48.50
N ARG A 178 5.21 -24.85 -47.63
CA ARG A 178 3.79 -24.65 -48.00
C ARG A 178 3.24 -23.44 -47.27
N SER A 179 2.52 -22.56 -47.97
CA SER A 179 1.87 -21.39 -47.37
C SER A 179 0.37 -21.38 -47.71
N SER A 180 -0.46 -20.84 -46.82
CA SER A 180 -1.87 -20.55 -47.10
C SER A 180 -2.06 -19.34 -48.04
N SER A 181 -1.01 -18.51 -48.20
CA SER A 181 -0.99 -17.32 -49.06
C SER A 181 0.09 -17.43 -50.13
N SER A 182 -0.20 -16.94 -51.34
CA SER A 182 0.81 -16.82 -52.41
C SER A 182 1.84 -15.71 -52.17
N ARG A 183 1.56 -14.80 -51.23
CA ARG A 183 2.45 -13.71 -50.81
C ARG A 183 2.75 -13.84 -49.32
N VAL A 184 4.02 -14.02 -48.99
CA VAL A 184 4.50 -14.10 -47.60
C VAL A 184 5.11 -12.76 -47.22
N ASN A 185 4.64 -12.15 -46.14
CA ASN A 185 5.17 -10.88 -45.65
C ASN A 185 6.52 -11.11 -44.95
N THR A 186 7.58 -10.44 -45.42
CA THR A 186 8.94 -10.62 -44.88
C THR A 186 9.05 -10.11 -43.44
N PHE A 187 8.46 -8.95 -43.15
CA PHE A 187 8.49 -8.30 -41.84
C PHE A 187 7.78 -9.13 -40.76
N GLU A 188 6.51 -9.50 -40.97
CA GLU A 188 5.74 -10.33 -40.04
C GLU A 188 6.39 -11.71 -39.83
N THR A 189 6.98 -12.26 -40.90
CA THR A 189 7.66 -13.56 -40.80
C THR A 189 8.93 -13.50 -39.95
N ASN A 190 9.66 -12.39 -40.05
CA ASN A 190 10.86 -12.15 -39.26
C ASN A 190 10.52 -11.98 -37.78
N ILE A 191 9.62 -11.04 -37.45
CA ILE A 191 9.38 -10.65 -36.05
C ILE A 191 8.62 -11.74 -35.26
N ARG A 192 7.62 -12.41 -35.87
CA ARG A 192 6.79 -13.41 -35.19
C ARG A 192 7.48 -14.77 -35.15
N TYR A 193 7.73 -15.34 -36.33
CA TYR A 193 8.21 -16.71 -36.42
C TYR A 193 9.71 -16.84 -36.14
N LEU A 194 10.56 -16.08 -36.84
CA LEU A 194 12.01 -16.20 -36.62
C LEU A 194 12.39 -15.68 -35.23
N GLY A 195 11.84 -14.53 -34.82
CA GLY A 195 11.98 -13.99 -33.48
C GLY A 195 11.56 -14.97 -32.39
N GLY A 196 10.35 -15.54 -32.47
CA GLY A 196 9.83 -16.49 -31.48
C GLY A 196 10.65 -17.77 -31.39
N LEU A 197 11.09 -18.33 -32.52
CA LEU A 197 11.96 -19.52 -32.55
C LEU A 197 13.34 -19.25 -31.92
N LEU A 198 13.95 -18.11 -32.23
CA LEU A 198 15.27 -17.72 -31.71
C LEU A 198 15.22 -17.42 -30.21
N ALA A 199 14.25 -16.60 -29.78
CA ALA A 199 14.06 -16.25 -28.38
C ALA A 199 13.86 -17.51 -27.51
N THR A 200 13.00 -18.41 -27.99
CA THR A 200 12.73 -19.69 -27.31
C THR A 200 13.95 -20.61 -27.30
N TYR A 201 14.69 -20.69 -28.41
CA TYR A 201 15.94 -21.47 -28.44
C TYR A 201 16.94 -20.94 -27.43
N ASP A 202 17.08 -19.62 -27.29
CA ASP A 202 18.00 -19.03 -26.32
C ASP A 202 17.62 -19.31 -24.87
N LEU A 203 16.33 -19.47 -24.56
CA LEU A 203 15.81 -19.85 -23.25
C LEU A 203 15.97 -21.36 -22.95
N SER A 204 15.55 -22.20 -23.90
CA SER A 204 15.33 -23.64 -23.70
C SER A 204 16.43 -24.55 -24.24
N LYS A 205 17.30 -24.01 -25.11
CA LYS A 205 18.35 -24.73 -25.84
C LYS A 205 17.88 -25.95 -26.65
N ARG A 206 16.60 -26.02 -27.02
CA ARG A 206 16.04 -27.12 -27.83
C ARG A 206 16.52 -27.02 -29.29
N ASN A 207 17.42 -27.91 -29.69
CA ASN A 207 18.02 -27.89 -31.04
C ASN A 207 17.03 -27.92 -32.21
N VAL A 208 15.83 -28.51 -32.03
CA VAL A 208 14.76 -28.52 -33.05
C VAL A 208 14.36 -27.10 -33.45
N LEU A 209 14.27 -26.18 -32.48
CA LEU A 209 13.92 -24.78 -32.73
C LEU A 209 15.00 -24.07 -33.55
N ARG A 210 16.28 -24.30 -33.23
CA ARG A 210 17.40 -23.77 -34.03
C ARG A 210 17.36 -24.28 -35.47
N ALA A 211 17.06 -25.57 -35.68
CA ALA A 211 16.95 -26.12 -37.02
C ALA A 211 15.82 -25.47 -37.82
N LYS A 212 14.65 -25.26 -37.20
CA LYS A 212 13.51 -24.56 -37.81
C LYS A 212 13.79 -23.07 -38.07
N ALA A 213 14.51 -22.40 -37.16
CA ALA A 213 14.95 -21.03 -37.35
C ALA A 213 15.89 -20.88 -38.56
N ILE A 214 16.74 -21.88 -38.83
CA ILE A 214 17.60 -21.89 -40.04
C ILE A 214 16.75 -22.05 -41.30
N GLU A 215 15.81 -23.01 -41.33
CA GLU A 215 14.90 -23.19 -42.49
C GLU A 215 14.17 -21.88 -42.84
N LEU A 216 13.71 -21.15 -41.81
CA LEU A 216 13.00 -19.89 -41.99
C LEU A 216 13.93 -18.71 -42.31
N GLY A 217 15.12 -18.67 -41.71
CA GLY A 217 16.14 -17.68 -42.04
C GLY A 217 16.59 -17.77 -43.48
N ASP A 218 16.75 -18.98 -44.02
CA ASP A 218 17.04 -19.20 -45.44
C ASP A 218 15.88 -18.73 -46.34
N LEU A 219 14.63 -18.92 -45.93
CA LEU A 219 13.46 -18.35 -46.63
C LEU A 219 13.52 -16.82 -46.66
N ILE A 220 13.71 -16.18 -45.50
CA ILE A 220 13.80 -14.72 -45.39
C ILE A 220 14.99 -14.19 -46.21
N TYR A 221 16.11 -14.92 -46.26
CA TYR A 221 17.27 -14.54 -47.06
C TYR A 221 16.96 -14.46 -48.57
N VAL A 222 15.99 -15.23 -49.08
CA VAL A 222 15.54 -15.13 -50.48
C VAL A 222 14.89 -13.77 -50.77
N ALA A 223 14.33 -13.07 -49.79
CA ALA A 223 13.79 -11.72 -49.96
C ALA A 223 14.84 -10.72 -50.47
N PHE A 224 16.12 -11.00 -50.24
CA PHE A 224 17.26 -10.17 -50.68
C PHE A 224 17.80 -10.56 -52.06
N ASN A 225 17.17 -11.52 -52.76
CA ASN A 225 17.52 -11.90 -54.14
C ASN A 225 17.02 -10.85 -55.15
N THR A 226 17.52 -9.62 -54.98
CA THR A 226 17.15 -8.41 -55.70
C THR A 226 18.40 -7.73 -56.24
N LYS A 227 18.26 -6.95 -57.31
CA LYS A 227 19.40 -6.32 -58.00
C LYS A 227 20.23 -5.43 -57.08
N ASN A 228 19.59 -4.74 -56.13
CA ASN A 228 20.22 -3.83 -55.19
C ASN A 228 20.42 -4.43 -53.79
N ARG A 229 20.14 -5.74 -53.63
CA ARG A 229 20.27 -6.51 -52.38
C ARG A 229 19.45 -5.96 -51.21
N MET A 230 18.41 -5.17 -51.48
CA MET A 230 17.45 -4.75 -50.46
C MET A 230 16.29 -5.76 -50.39
N PRO A 231 15.67 -5.95 -49.22
CA PRO A 231 14.59 -6.91 -49.06
C PRO A 231 13.32 -6.45 -49.80
N VAL A 232 12.55 -7.41 -50.31
CA VAL A 232 11.15 -7.17 -50.69
C VAL A 232 10.26 -7.24 -49.45
N ASP A 233 9.18 -6.45 -49.44
CA ASP A 233 8.20 -6.45 -48.35
C ASP A 233 7.33 -7.71 -48.37
N PHE A 234 7.02 -8.21 -49.57
CA PHE A 234 6.32 -9.48 -49.77
C PHE A 234 7.07 -10.41 -50.74
N ILE A 235 7.36 -11.61 -50.26
CA ILE A 235 7.93 -12.70 -51.06
C ILE A 235 6.80 -13.37 -51.86
N ASP A 236 6.93 -13.39 -53.19
CA ASP A 236 6.12 -14.26 -54.04
C ASP A 236 6.57 -15.71 -53.84
N PHE A 237 5.75 -16.49 -53.12
CA PHE A 237 6.18 -17.75 -52.51
C PHE A 237 6.60 -18.81 -53.53
N GLU A 238 5.84 -18.97 -54.62
CA GLU A 238 6.15 -19.96 -55.65
C GLU A 238 7.23 -19.47 -56.62
N ALA A 239 7.27 -18.17 -56.92
CA ALA A 239 8.34 -17.62 -57.74
C ALA A 239 9.70 -17.69 -57.02
N ALA A 240 9.73 -17.40 -55.72
CA ALA A 240 10.94 -17.43 -54.89
C ALA A 240 11.62 -18.81 -54.87
N LYS A 241 10.84 -19.90 -54.83
CA LYS A 241 11.37 -21.29 -54.89
C LYS A 241 12.18 -21.58 -56.16
N THR A 242 11.89 -20.87 -57.25
CA THR A 242 12.60 -21.06 -58.53
C THR A 242 13.92 -20.27 -58.62
N GLY A 243 14.24 -19.44 -57.62
CA GLY A 243 15.39 -18.54 -57.64
C GLY A 243 15.21 -17.29 -58.49
N LYS A 244 14.03 -17.07 -59.10
CA LYS A 244 13.78 -15.89 -59.93
C LYS A 244 14.05 -14.59 -59.16
N PRO A 245 14.73 -13.60 -59.79
CA PRO A 245 14.87 -12.25 -59.25
C PRO A 245 13.56 -11.66 -58.73
N LEU A 246 13.58 -11.12 -57.52
CA LEU A 246 12.45 -10.40 -56.94
C LEU A 246 12.58 -8.89 -57.21
N SER A 247 11.44 -8.19 -57.23
CA SER A 247 11.39 -6.75 -57.46
C SER A 247 11.01 -6.03 -56.17
N VAL A 248 11.88 -5.14 -55.69
CA VAL A 248 11.66 -4.30 -54.51
C VAL A 248 10.56 -3.26 -54.78
N GLU A 249 9.66 -3.10 -53.81
CA GLU A 249 8.60 -2.11 -53.79
C GLU A 249 9.17 -0.67 -53.78
N SER A 250 8.44 0.27 -54.41
CA SER A 250 8.87 1.68 -54.49
C SER A 250 8.58 2.50 -53.23
N SER A 251 7.76 1.99 -52.33
CA SER A 251 7.43 2.62 -51.06
C SER A 251 6.98 1.55 -50.09
N VAL A 252 7.56 1.55 -48.90
CA VAL A 252 7.26 0.65 -47.78
C VAL A 252 7.27 1.46 -46.48
N VAL A 253 6.59 0.98 -45.45
CA VAL A 253 6.70 1.54 -44.10
C VAL A 253 8.13 1.35 -43.58
N SER A 254 8.68 2.33 -42.85
CA SER A 254 10.09 2.32 -42.44
C SER A 254 10.44 1.19 -41.46
N ALA A 255 9.48 0.73 -40.65
CA ALA A 255 9.63 -0.44 -39.79
C ALA A 255 9.95 -1.72 -40.58
N SER A 256 9.30 -1.96 -41.72
CA SER A 256 9.44 -3.22 -42.48
C SER A 256 10.90 -3.60 -42.80
N PRO A 257 11.68 -2.75 -43.49
CA PRO A 257 13.10 -3.01 -43.72
C PRO A 257 13.98 -2.74 -42.49
N GLY A 258 13.54 -1.88 -41.56
CA GLY A 258 14.30 -1.48 -40.36
C GLY A 258 14.38 -2.55 -39.26
N THR A 259 13.49 -3.53 -39.28
CA THR A 259 13.28 -4.50 -38.19
C THR A 259 13.72 -5.91 -38.56
N LEU A 260 14.76 -6.02 -39.39
CA LEU A 260 15.39 -7.31 -39.73
C LEU A 260 16.70 -7.54 -38.97
N SER A 261 17.17 -6.56 -38.18
CA SER A 261 18.51 -6.57 -37.57
C SER A 261 18.67 -7.63 -36.49
N LEU A 262 17.83 -7.62 -35.45
CA LEU A 262 18.04 -8.44 -34.26
C LEU A 262 18.03 -9.96 -34.57
N GLU A 263 17.03 -10.43 -35.31
CA GLU A 263 16.83 -11.85 -35.61
C GLU A 263 17.92 -12.38 -36.55
N LEU A 264 18.23 -11.65 -37.64
CA LEU A 264 19.26 -12.06 -38.60
C LEU A 264 20.67 -11.96 -38.00
N THR A 265 20.94 -10.93 -37.18
CA THR A 265 22.17 -10.83 -36.39
C THR A 265 22.30 -12.02 -35.46
N ARG A 266 21.26 -12.33 -34.67
CA ARG A 266 21.29 -13.46 -33.74
C ARG A 266 21.43 -14.80 -34.44
N LEU A 267 20.74 -15.01 -35.57
CA LEU A 267 20.87 -16.23 -36.37
C LEU A 267 22.30 -16.41 -36.86
N SER A 268 22.98 -15.33 -37.28
CA SER A 268 24.41 -15.38 -37.63
C SER A 268 25.29 -15.76 -36.44
N GLN A 269 25.03 -15.19 -35.26
CA GLN A 269 25.76 -15.55 -34.03
C GLN A 269 25.60 -17.02 -33.67
N LEU A 270 24.40 -17.59 -33.88
CA LEU A 270 24.11 -18.99 -33.55
C LEU A 270 24.61 -19.98 -34.60
N THR A 271 24.58 -19.63 -35.89
CA THR A 271 24.99 -20.52 -36.99
C THR A 271 26.47 -20.40 -37.33
N GLY A 272 27.07 -19.25 -37.06
CA GLY A 272 28.40 -18.88 -37.55
C GLY A 272 28.41 -18.44 -39.01
N ASP A 273 27.25 -18.40 -39.68
CA ASP A 273 27.12 -17.95 -41.07
C ASP A 273 26.86 -16.43 -41.11
N PRO A 274 27.81 -15.62 -41.61
CA PRO A 274 27.68 -14.15 -41.61
C PRO A 274 26.67 -13.60 -42.62
N LYS A 275 26.10 -14.44 -43.51
CA LYS A 275 25.22 -13.95 -44.59
C LYS A 275 23.98 -13.21 -44.06
N TYR A 276 23.42 -13.65 -42.93
CA TYR A 276 22.21 -13.03 -42.38
C TYR A 276 22.52 -11.66 -41.79
N TYR A 277 23.61 -11.53 -41.04
CA TYR A 277 24.11 -10.27 -40.51
C TYR A 277 24.44 -9.28 -41.65
N ASP A 278 25.13 -9.73 -42.69
CA ASP A 278 25.44 -8.89 -43.86
C ASP A 278 24.17 -8.30 -44.50
N ALA A 279 23.13 -9.14 -44.67
CA ALA A 279 21.86 -8.70 -45.26
C ALA A 279 21.21 -7.59 -44.41
N ALA A 280 21.10 -7.78 -43.10
CA ALA A 280 20.53 -6.78 -42.21
C ALA A 280 21.41 -5.51 -42.07
N ALA A 281 22.72 -5.68 -41.90
CA ALA A 281 23.65 -4.58 -41.71
C ALA A 281 23.66 -3.61 -42.90
N ARG A 282 23.55 -4.13 -44.13
CA ARG A 282 23.45 -3.29 -45.35
C ARG A 282 22.22 -2.42 -45.38
N VAL A 283 21.07 -2.95 -44.93
CA VAL A 283 19.84 -2.17 -44.82
C VAL A 283 20.04 -1.07 -43.77
N MET A 284 20.58 -1.41 -42.61
CA MET A 284 20.87 -0.43 -41.55
C MET A 284 21.92 0.61 -41.94
N ASP A 285 22.86 0.29 -42.83
CA ASP A 285 23.82 1.26 -43.39
C ASP A 285 23.15 2.30 -44.30
N VAL A 286 22.02 1.98 -44.93
CA VAL A 286 21.19 2.97 -45.65
C VAL A 286 20.55 3.94 -44.65
N PHE A 287 19.92 3.41 -43.59
CA PHE A 287 19.33 4.21 -42.52
C PHE A 287 20.36 5.10 -41.80
N TYR A 288 21.51 4.53 -41.44
CA TYR A 288 22.61 5.25 -40.77
C TYR A 288 23.12 6.43 -41.60
N ARG A 289 23.34 6.24 -42.91
CA ARG A 289 23.80 7.33 -43.79
C ARG A 289 22.74 8.42 -43.98
N GLY A 290 21.46 8.05 -43.97
CA GLY A 290 20.35 8.96 -44.23
C GLY A 290 19.82 9.73 -43.02
N GLN A 291 20.03 9.24 -41.78
CA GLN A 291 19.37 9.76 -40.57
C GLN A 291 19.48 11.28 -40.36
N ASN A 292 20.65 11.86 -40.64
CA ASN A 292 20.90 13.29 -40.45
C ASN A 292 20.62 14.15 -41.69
N GLN A 293 20.14 13.55 -42.78
CA GLN A 293 19.85 14.23 -44.05
C GLN A 293 18.35 14.51 -44.23
N THR A 294 17.52 14.00 -43.33
CA THR A 294 16.05 14.14 -43.34
C THR A 294 15.63 15.56 -42.96
N LEU A 295 14.34 15.87 -43.15
CA LEU A 295 13.81 17.19 -42.78
C LEU A 295 13.82 17.42 -41.26
N ILE A 296 13.78 16.35 -40.46
CA ILE A 296 14.02 16.40 -39.02
C ILE A 296 15.25 15.51 -38.71
N PRO A 297 16.47 16.08 -38.68
CA PRO A 297 17.70 15.31 -38.46
C PRO A 297 17.61 14.47 -37.18
N GLY A 298 17.89 13.17 -37.30
CA GLY A 298 17.75 12.19 -36.21
C GLY A 298 16.57 11.24 -36.38
N LEU A 299 15.57 11.60 -37.19
CA LEU A 299 14.37 10.78 -37.47
C LEU A 299 14.28 10.41 -38.95
N TRP A 300 13.61 9.29 -39.25
CA TRP A 300 13.27 8.87 -40.60
C TRP A 300 11.79 9.07 -40.92
N PRO A 301 11.43 9.34 -42.18
CA PRO A 301 10.04 9.42 -42.59
C PRO A 301 9.29 8.09 -42.39
N THR A 302 7.97 8.17 -42.21
CA THR A 302 7.09 7.00 -42.02
C THR A 302 7.18 6.00 -43.19
N TYR A 303 7.40 6.49 -44.41
CA TYR A 303 7.54 5.68 -45.62
C TYR A 303 8.90 5.91 -46.28
N VAL A 304 9.54 4.84 -46.73
CA VAL A 304 10.86 4.84 -47.37
C VAL A 304 10.85 3.99 -48.65
N SER A 305 11.87 4.13 -49.48
CA SER A 305 12.01 3.36 -50.73
C SER A 305 13.29 2.54 -50.72
N MET A 306 13.15 1.24 -50.50
CA MET A 306 14.27 0.29 -50.60
C MET A 306 14.71 0.06 -52.05
N LYS A 307 13.83 0.28 -53.04
CA LYS A 307 14.18 0.20 -54.46
C LYS A 307 15.23 1.24 -54.87
N THR A 308 15.11 2.47 -54.37
CA THR A 308 16.04 3.57 -54.64
C THR A 308 17.03 3.82 -53.49
N GLN A 309 16.94 3.04 -52.41
CA GLN A 309 17.69 3.25 -51.16
C GLN A 309 17.49 4.67 -50.60
N ASP A 310 16.28 5.21 -50.76
CA ASP A 310 15.89 6.53 -50.27
C ASP A 310 15.14 6.39 -48.95
N VAL A 311 15.79 6.81 -47.87
CA VAL A 311 15.25 6.87 -46.51
C VAL A 311 15.16 8.31 -46.00
N VAL A 312 15.30 9.28 -46.91
CA VAL A 312 15.45 10.69 -46.59
C VAL A 312 14.23 11.48 -47.03
N THR A 313 13.68 11.15 -48.19
CA THR A 313 12.55 11.87 -48.78
C THR A 313 11.25 11.54 -48.08
N GLY A 314 10.69 12.51 -47.37
CA GLY A 314 9.37 12.42 -46.77
C GLY A 314 9.15 13.52 -45.73
N ASN A 315 7.89 13.86 -45.49
CA ASN A 315 7.51 14.98 -44.64
C ASN A 315 6.64 14.57 -43.45
N SER A 316 6.41 13.28 -43.22
CA SER A 316 5.66 12.74 -42.07
C SER A 316 6.58 11.85 -41.25
N TYR A 317 6.58 12.07 -39.94
CA TYR A 317 7.44 11.40 -38.96
C TYR A 317 6.58 10.92 -37.80
N THR A 318 6.76 9.66 -37.39
CA THR A 318 6.08 9.07 -36.25
C THR A 318 7.02 8.08 -35.53
N LEU A 319 6.70 7.78 -34.28
CA LEU A 319 7.29 6.69 -33.50
C LEU A 319 6.25 5.61 -33.18
N ALA A 320 5.01 5.75 -33.66
CA ALA A 320 3.94 4.80 -33.45
C ALA A 320 3.88 3.79 -34.62
N GLY A 321 2.69 3.32 -34.98
CA GLY A 321 2.53 2.35 -36.07
C GLY A 321 3.25 2.75 -37.35
N CYS A 322 3.78 1.77 -38.07
CA CYS A 322 4.60 1.90 -39.28
C CYS A 322 6.09 2.23 -39.06
N ALA A 323 6.51 2.70 -37.88
CA ALA A 323 7.90 3.10 -37.62
C ALA A 323 8.46 2.63 -36.27
N ASP A 324 7.60 2.34 -35.30
CA ASP A 324 7.87 1.80 -33.96
C ASP A 324 9.12 0.90 -33.85
N SER A 325 9.10 -0.26 -34.50
CA SER A 325 10.08 -1.32 -34.31
C SER A 325 11.43 -1.00 -34.95
N LEU A 326 11.49 -0.08 -35.93
CA LEU A 326 12.77 0.46 -36.44
C LEU A 326 13.54 1.16 -35.31
N TYR A 327 12.87 2.01 -34.54
CA TYR A 327 13.50 2.74 -33.43
C TYR A 327 13.74 1.85 -32.22
N GLU A 328 12.80 0.97 -31.90
CA GLU A 328 12.90 0.00 -30.82
C GLU A 328 14.14 -0.89 -30.94
N TYR A 329 14.47 -1.30 -32.16
CA TYR A 329 15.54 -2.24 -32.43
C TYR A 329 16.94 -1.64 -32.24
N LEU A 330 17.11 -0.32 -32.39
CA LEU A 330 18.43 0.33 -32.36
C LEU A 330 19.19 0.11 -31.03
N PRO A 331 18.64 0.48 -29.85
CA PRO A 331 19.33 0.24 -28.58
C PRO A 331 19.43 -1.25 -28.25
N LYS A 332 18.44 -2.06 -28.67
CA LYS A 332 18.45 -3.52 -28.49
C LYS A 332 19.58 -4.17 -29.29
N GLU A 333 19.86 -3.72 -30.51
CA GLU A 333 20.92 -4.25 -31.39
C GLU A 333 22.31 -3.86 -30.87
N TYR A 334 22.46 -2.63 -30.36
CA TYR A 334 23.67 -2.22 -29.64
C TYR A 334 23.97 -3.17 -28.47
N ALA A 335 22.94 -3.53 -27.70
CA ALA A 335 23.08 -4.46 -26.59
C ALA A 335 23.37 -5.91 -27.05
N LEU A 336 22.69 -6.40 -28.09
CA LEU A 336 22.89 -7.74 -28.67
C LEU A 336 24.33 -7.95 -29.17
N LEU A 337 24.92 -6.92 -29.78
CA LEU A 337 26.30 -6.91 -30.25
C LEU A 337 27.31 -6.61 -29.13
N GLY A 338 26.86 -6.46 -27.89
CA GLY A 338 27.72 -6.18 -26.73
C GLY A 338 28.46 -4.84 -26.82
N GLY A 339 27.85 -3.85 -27.48
CA GLY A 339 28.41 -2.51 -27.66
C GLY A 339 29.67 -2.45 -28.53
N THR A 340 29.87 -3.44 -29.41
CA THR A 340 31.02 -3.51 -30.31
C THR A 340 30.82 -2.75 -31.62
N GLU A 341 29.58 -2.40 -31.94
CA GLU A 341 29.19 -1.68 -33.16
C GLU A 341 28.56 -0.32 -32.80
N PRO A 342 29.33 0.79 -32.85
CA PRO A 342 28.88 2.11 -32.41
C PRO A 342 27.76 2.72 -33.25
N LYS A 343 27.52 2.26 -34.49
CA LYS A 343 26.49 2.85 -35.37
C LYS A 343 25.12 2.86 -34.70
N TYR A 344 24.78 1.80 -33.97
CA TYR A 344 23.48 1.63 -33.32
C TYR A 344 23.32 2.55 -32.10
N GLU A 345 24.38 2.79 -31.32
CA GLU A 345 24.36 3.81 -30.26
C GLU A 345 24.18 5.21 -30.84
N MET A 346 24.91 5.54 -31.91
CA MET A 346 24.80 6.86 -32.56
C MET A 346 23.40 7.10 -33.10
N MET A 347 22.82 6.12 -33.81
CA MET A 347 21.45 6.21 -34.30
C MET A 347 20.44 6.33 -33.16
N SER A 348 20.65 5.58 -32.08
CA SER A 348 19.77 5.62 -30.90
C SER A 348 19.74 7.02 -30.27
N ARG A 349 20.92 7.58 -29.98
CA ARG A 349 21.01 8.94 -29.41
C ARG A 349 20.42 9.99 -30.36
N GLY A 350 20.67 9.84 -31.67
CA GLY A 350 20.14 10.74 -32.70
C GLY A 350 18.61 10.83 -32.67
N PHE A 351 17.92 9.67 -32.65
CA PHE A 351 16.46 9.69 -32.62
C PHE A 351 15.91 10.11 -31.26
N LEU A 352 16.54 9.72 -30.14
CA LEU A 352 16.06 10.07 -28.79
C LEU A 352 16.09 11.58 -28.55
N GLU A 353 17.11 12.28 -29.04
CA GLU A 353 17.16 13.74 -28.94
C GLU A 353 16.17 14.41 -29.90
N ALA A 354 16.09 13.95 -31.16
CA ALA A 354 15.16 14.52 -32.13
C ALA A 354 13.68 14.30 -31.75
N ALA A 355 13.35 13.12 -31.21
CA ALA A 355 12.04 12.80 -30.68
C ALA A 355 11.66 13.74 -29.53
N LYS A 356 12.58 13.94 -28.57
CA LYS A 356 12.38 14.84 -27.43
C LYS A 356 12.02 16.26 -27.86
N THR A 357 12.59 16.75 -28.97
CA THR A 357 12.33 18.12 -29.45
C THR A 357 11.14 18.25 -30.38
N SER A 358 10.77 17.19 -31.11
CA SER A 358 9.87 17.30 -32.26
C SER A 358 8.66 16.38 -32.22
N LEU A 359 8.64 15.38 -31.34
CA LEU A 359 7.58 14.36 -31.25
C LEU A 359 7.06 14.12 -29.83
N LEU A 360 7.69 14.69 -28.81
CA LEU A 360 7.21 14.59 -27.42
C LEU A 360 6.58 15.90 -26.98
N PHE A 361 5.46 15.81 -26.28
CA PHE A 361 4.84 16.97 -25.66
C PHE A 361 4.30 16.65 -24.27
N ARG A 362 4.15 17.70 -23.45
CA ARG A 362 3.43 17.61 -22.18
C ARG A 362 1.95 17.90 -22.44
N PRO A 363 1.03 16.97 -22.16
CA PRO A 363 -0.39 17.24 -22.33
C PRO A 363 -0.93 18.16 -21.24
N MET A 364 -1.85 19.05 -21.59
CA MET A 364 -2.59 19.93 -20.68
C MET A 364 -3.70 19.13 -19.99
N VAL A 365 -3.54 18.88 -18.69
CA VAL A 365 -4.49 18.10 -17.88
C VAL A 365 -4.85 18.83 -16.58
N PRO A 366 -6.06 18.60 -16.01
CA PRO A 366 -6.54 19.38 -14.85
C PRO A 366 -5.68 19.28 -13.59
N ASN A 367 -5.03 18.13 -13.36
CA ASN A 367 -4.21 17.88 -12.17
C ASN A 367 -2.74 18.32 -12.34
N ASN A 368 -2.39 18.97 -13.44
CA ASN A 368 -1.04 19.45 -13.76
C ASN A 368 0.06 18.37 -13.62
N MET A 369 -0.28 17.10 -13.85
CA MET A 369 0.66 15.98 -13.68
C MET A 369 1.88 16.11 -14.62
N GLN A 370 3.07 15.87 -14.08
CA GLN A 370 4.31 15.89 -14.85
C GLN A 370 4.50 14.60 -15.65
N MET A 371 3.90 14.55 -16.83
CA MET A 371 4.00 13.43 -17.77
C MET A 371 4.33 13.91 -19.19
N LEU A 372 4.76 12.99 -20.03
CA LEU A 372 5.00 13.22 -21.45
C LEU A 372 4.18 12.22 -22.27
N ILE A 373 3.79 12.62 -23.46
CA ILE A 373 3.12 11.77 -24.44
C ILE A 373 3.87 11.88 -25.76
N ALA A 374 3.98 10.75 -26.46
CA ALA A 374 4.55 10.69 -27.80
C ALA A 374 3.50 11.00 -28.85
N SER A 375 3.92 11.66 -29.91
CA SER A 375 3.06 12.14 -30.99
C SER A 375 3.72 11.94 -32.36
N SER A 376 3.02 12.36 -33.41
CA SER A 376 3.58 12.45 -34.77
C SER A 376 3.90 13.90 -35.12
N ALA A 377 4.70 14.11 -36.17
CA ALA A 377 4.96 15.43 -36.73
C ALA A 377 4.96 15.41 -38.25
N SER A 378 4.62 16.56 -38.83
CA SER A 378 4.73 16.81 -40.27
C SER A 378 5.56 18.05 -40.55
N VAL A 379 6.28 18.07 -41.67
CA VAL A 379 7.10 19.20 -42.11
C VAL A 379 6.45 19.85 -43.32
N SER A 380 6.18 21.14 -43.22
CA SER A 380 5.61 21.92 -44.32
C SER A 380 6.64 22.17 -45.43
N THR A 381 6.18 22.64 -46.59
CA THR A 381 7.08 23.02 -47.69
C THR A 381 8.01 24.19 -47.36
N SER A 382 7.70 24.98 -46.33
CA SER A 382 8.56 26.06 -45.81
C SER A 382 9.59 25.57 -44.78
N GLY A 383 9.57 24.27 -44.42
CA GLY A 383 10.47 23.68 -43.43
C GLY A 383 9.99 23.80 -41.98
N GLU A 384 8.74 24.21 -41.75
CA GLU A 384 8.16 24.32 -40.42
C GLU A 384 7.67 22.95 -39.92
N VAL A 385 8.06 22.58 -38.69
CA VAL A 385 7.64 21.34 -38.04
C VAL A 385 6.33 21.59 -37.31
N THR A 386 5.26 20.88 -37.71
CA THR A 386 3.96 20.91 -37.05
C THR A 386 3.75 19.60 -36.30
N LEU A 387 3.53 19.72 -34.99
CA LEU A 387 3.17 18.60 -34.13
C LEU A 387 1.73 18.18 -34.38
N ASP A 388 1.49 16.89 -34.58
CA ASP A 388 0.16 16.30 -34.51
C ASP A 388 -0.04 15.77 -33.09
N GLU A 389 -0.92 16.42 -32.31
CA GLU A 389 -1.19 16.11 -30.90
C GLU A 389 -2.02 14.81 -30.71
N GLU A 390 -1.82 13.86 -31.61
CA GLU A 390 -2.37 12.51 -31.55
C GLU A 390 -1.33 11.56 -30.98
N THR A 391 -1.77 10.69 -30.07
CA THR A 391 -0.96 9.59 -29.58
C THR A 391 -1.66 8.27 -29.89
N GLU A 392 -0.86 7.27 -30.20
CA GLU A 392 -1.31 5.90 -30.38
C GLU A 392 -0.85 5.07 -29.19
N HIS A 393 -1.68 4.11 -28.77
CA HIS A 393 -1.33 3.16 -27.71
C HIS A 393 0.00 2.44 -27.99
N LEU A 394 0.24 2.09 -29.25
CA LEU A 394 1.46 1.44 -29.69
C LEU A 394 2.72 2.25 -29.36
N ALA A 395 2.65 3.58 -29.29
CA ALA A 395 3.80 4.43 -28.94
C ALA A 395 4.23 4.30 -27.46
N CYS A 396 3.44 3.60 -26.62
CA CYS A 396 3.73 3.43 -25.21
C CYS A 396 5.00 2.64 -24.90
N TYR A 397 5.58 1.91 -25.87
CA TYR A 397 6.89 1.24 -25.73
C TYR A 397 8.06 2.24 -25.51
N LEU A 398 7.90 3.50 -25.92
CA LEU A 398 8.96 4.51 -25.84
C LEU A 398 9.44 4.76 -24.41
N GLY A 399 8.54 4.66 -23.42
CA GLY A 399 8.92 4.76 -22.01
C GLY A 399 10.03 3.77 -21.64
N GLY A 400 9.84 2.51 -22.02
CA GLY A 400 10.81 1.44 -21.87
C GLY A 400 12.08 1.68 -22.69
N ILE A 401 11.98 2.13 -23.93
CA ILE A 401 13.15 2.40 -24.78
C ILE A 401 14.02 3.55 -24.27
N TYR A 402 13.43 4.63 -23.76
CA TYR A 402 14.16 5.69 -23.10
C TYR A 402 14.85 5.19 -21.81
N ALA A 403 14.16 4.40 -20.99
CA ALA A 403 14.74 3.85 -19.77
C ALA A 403 15.87 2.84 -20.05
N LEU A 404 15.69 1.96 -21.03
CA LEU A 404 16.71 1.02 -21.52
C LEU A 404 17.93 1.78 -22.03
N SER A 405 17.71 2.74 -22.91
CA SER A 405 18.79 3.58 -23.47
C SER A 405 19.52 4.34 -22.37
N GLY A 406 18.80 4.87 -21.37
CA GLY A 406 19.41 5.54 -20.21
C GLY A 406 20.37 4.66 -19.43
N LYS A 407 20.11 3.35 -19.34
CA LYS A 407 21.03 2.38 -18.73
C LYS A 407 22.16 1.95 -19.67
N LEU A 408 21.87 1.67 -20.94
CA LEU A 408 22.87 1.24 -21.92
C LEU A 408 23.92 2.32 -22.21
N PHE A 409 23.49 3.58 -22.18
CA PHE A 409 24.26 4.76 -22.58
C PHE A 409 24.70 5.64 -21.41
N ASP A 410 24.42 5.21 -20.18
CA ASP A 410 24.72 5.90 -18.92
C ASP A 410 24.18 7.35 -18.89
N ASN A 411 22.90 7.52 -19.21
CA ASN A 411 22.22 8.81 -19.23
C ASN A 411 20.95 8.79 -18.35
N PRO A 412 21.01 9.32 -17.11
CA PRO A 412 19.85 9.35 -16.21
C PRO A 412 18.72 10.25 -16.72
N GLY A 413 19.01 11.23 -17.58
CA GLY A 413 17.99 12.07 -18.21
C GLY A 413 17.03 11.27 -19.08
N TYR A 414 17.52 10.24 -19.77
CA TYR A 414 16.65 9.33 -20.54
C TYR A 414 15.78 8.47 -19.63
N ILE A 415 16.27 8.05 -18.46
CA ILE A 415 15.44 7.32 -17.49
C ILE A 415 14.28 8.20 -17.01
N ASN A 416 14.54 9.49 -16.74
CA ASN A 416 13.49 10.43 -16.33
C ASN A 416 12.45 10.66 -17.44
N ILE A 417 12.88 10.83 -18.69
CA ILE A 417 11.96 10.93 -19.83
C ILE A 417 11.16 9.63 -19.98
N GLY A 418 11.81 8.47 -19.84
CA GLY A 418 11.16 7.16 -19.87
C GLY A 418 10.08 7.01 -18.80
N ALA A 419 10.35 7.48 -17.57
CA ALA A 419 9.38 7.53 -16.49
C ALA A 419 8.18 8.42 -16.84
N LYS A 420 8.41 9.64 -17.34
CA LYS A 420 7.35 10.59 -17.72
C LYS A 420 6.49 10.08 -18.88
N LEU A 421 7.09 9.40 -19.87
CA LEU A 421 6.37 8.76 -20.98
C LEU A 421 5.53 7.57 -20.51
N THR A 422 6.11 6.73 -19.65
CA THR A 422 5.38 5.59 -19.06
C THR A 422 4.19 6.08 -18.23
N LEU A 423 4.38 7.14 -17.43
CA LEU A 423 3.30 7.77 -16.67
C LEU A 423 2.23 8.37 -17.57
N GLY A 424 2.58 8.91 -18.74
CA GLY A 424 1.60 9.39 -19.72
C GLY A 424 0.67 8.28 -20.20
N CYS A 425 1.23 7.12 -20.55
CA CYS A 425 0.42 5.96 -20.92
C CYS A 425 -0.42 5.43 -19.75
N VAL A 426 0.16 5.34 -18.55
CA VAL A 426 -0.56 4.93 -17.33
C VAL A 426 -1.70 5.90 -17.01
N TYR A 427 -1.50 7.20 -17.22
CA TYR A 427 -2.56 8.21 -17.08
C TYR A 427 -3.69 7.96 -18.08
N GLY A 428 -3.37 7.61 -19.32
CA GLY A 428 -4.34 7.13 -20.30
C GLY A 428 -5.18 5.98 -19.76
N TYR A 429 -4.55 4.91 -19.25
CA TYR A 429 -5.27 3.77 -18.66
C TYR A 429 -6.16 4.18 -17.47
N ARG A 430 -5.65 5.03 -16.57
CA ARG A 430 -6.36 5.45 -15.35
C ARG A 430 -7.47 6.47 -15.58
N SER A 431 -7.41 7.22 -16.69
CA SER A 431 -8.38 8.27 -16.99
C SER A 431 -9.67 7.74 -17.63
N PHE A 432 -9.60 6.61 -18.35
CA PHE A 432 -10.79 6.01 -18.94
C PHE A 432 -11.49 5.08 -17.96
N PRO A 433 -12.83 5.03 -18.01
CA PRO A 433 -13.61 4.38 -16.96
C PRO A 433 -13.36 2.86 -16.91
N THR A 434 -12.98 2.24 -18.03
CA THR A 434 -12.63 0.80 -18.17
C THR A 434 -11.26 0.42 -17.65
N GLY A 435 -10.44 1.39 -17.22
CA GLY A 435 -9.07 1.11 -16.83
C GLY A 435 -8.18 0.70 -18.01
N MET A 436 -8.61 0.95 -19.26
CA MET A 436 -7.89 0.63 -20.49
C MET A 436 -7.77 1.88 -21.37
N MET A 437 -6.59 2.09 -21.97
CA MET A 437 -6.33 3.21 -22.87
C MET A 437 -6.82 2.91 -24.30
N PRO A 438 -7.51 3.83 -24.98
CA PRO A 438 -7.86 3.73 -26.40
C PRO A 438 -6.65 3.58 -27.33
N GLU A 439 -6.83 2.92 -28.47
CA GLU A 439 -5.77 2.78 -29.48
C GLU A 439 -5.27 4.11 -30.04
N ARG A 440 -6.14 5.11 -30.23
CA ARG A 440 -5.76 6.45 -30.72
C ARG A 440 -6.55 7.55 -30.03
N LEU A 441 -5.85 8.54 -29.47
CA LEU A 441 -6.46 9.67 -28.76
C LEU A 441 -5.72 10.99 -29.04
N ASN A 442 -6.43 12.12 -28.90
CA ASN A 442 -5.83 13.45 -28.96
C ASN A 442 -5.91 14.16 -27.62
N MET A 443 -4.83 14.85 -27.26
CA MET A 443 -4.76 15.74 -26.10
C MET A 443 -4.39 17.15 -26.57
N VAL A 444 -4.37 18.13 -25.67
CA VAL A 444 -3.90 19.49 -25.98
C VAL A 444 -2.46 19.64 -25.53
N ALA A 445 -1.55 20.10 -26.39
CA ALA A 445 -0.15 20.26 -26.02
C ALA A 445 0.13 21.54 -25.23
N CYS A 446 0.91 21.43 -24.17
CA CYS A 446 1.46 22.59 -23.46
C CYS A 446 2.60 23.24 -24.23
N LYS A 447 2.85 24.52 -23.94
CA LYS A 447 3.89 25.31 -24.61
C LYS A 447 5.30 24.86 -24.23
N SER A 448 5.48 24.29 -23.04
CA SER A 448 6.75 23.75 -22.56
C SER A 448 6.52 22.48 -21.73
N PHE A 449 7.62 21.78 -21.42
CA PHE A 449 7.57 20.60 -20.53
C PHE A 449 7.42 20.97 -19.06
N GLU A 450 7.69 22.22 -18.67
CA GLU A 450 7.71 22.65 -17.26
C GLU A 450 6.44 23.44 -16.88
N ASP A 451 5.95 24.30 -17.78
CA ASP A 451 4.80 25.17 -17.55
C ASP A 451 3.57 24.65 -18.31
N CYS A 452 2.59 24.13 -17.56
CA CYS A 452 1.43 23.46 -18.13
C CYS A 452 0.19 23.57 -17.24
N GLU A 453 -0.11 24.80 -16.80
CA GLU A 453 -1.34 25.06 -16.06
C GLU A 453 -2.57 24.77 -16.93
N TRP A 454 -3.63 24.30 -16.28
CA TRP A 454 -4.90 24.02 -16.94
C TRP A 454 -5.55 25.33 -17.41
N ASP A 455 -5.77 25.44 -18.73
CA ASP A 455 -6.48 26.55 -19.35
C ASP A 455 -7.77 26.02 -20.00
N GLU A 456 -8.88 26.20 -19.30
CA GLU A 456 -10.20 25.72 -19.72
C GLU A 456 -10.63 26.36 -21.05
N LYS A 457 -10.33 27.64 -21.26
CA LYS A 457 -10.69 28.35 -22.49
C LYS A 457 -9.94 27.77 -23.68
N ARG A 458 -8.63 27.55 -23.53
CA ARG A 458 -7.80 26.93 -24.57
C ARG A 458 -8.25 25.49 -24.85
N PHE A 459 -8.59 24.73 -23.81
CA PHE A 459 -9.12 23.38 -23.98
C PHE A 459 -10.44 23.40 -24.78
N ASP A 460 -11.36 24.30 -24.46
CA ASP A 460 -12.63 24.46 -25.20
C ASP A 460 -12.42 24.89 -26.66
N GLU A 461 -11.47 25.78 -26.93
CA GLU A 461 -11.10 26.18 -28.30
C GLU A 461 -10.55 25.00 -29.11
N GLU A 462 -9.64 24.19 -28.54
CA GLU A 462 -9.10 23.00 -29.21
C GLU A 462 -10.13 21.88 -29.37
N LYS A 463 -10.99 21.70 -28.38
CA LYS A 463 -12.15 20.80 -28.43
C LYS A 463 -13.08 21.17 -29.58
N GLN A 464 -13.40 22.46 -29.78
CA GLN A 464 -14.27 22.90 -30.88
C GLN A 464 -13.67 22.69 -32.27
N LYS A 465 -12.33 22.68 -32.40
CA LYS A 465 -11.65 22.35 -33.66
C LYS A 465 -11.77 20.88 -34.04
N ARG A 466 -12.16 20.01 -33.11
CA ARG A 466 -12.19 18.55 -33.25
C ARG A 466 -13.64 18.07 -33.26
N PRO A 467 -14.31 17.98 -34.44
CA PRO A 467 -15.73 17.60 -34.53
C PRO A 467 -16.04 16.17 -34.06
N GLU A 468 -15.02 15.34 -33.87
CA GLU A 468 -15.11 13.96 -33.36
C GLU A 468 -15.10 13.87 -31.83
N TRP A 469 -14.99 15.00 -31.11
CA TRP A 469 -15.08 15.04 -29.65
C TRP A 469 -16.46 14.55 -29.16
N LYS A 470 -16.47 13.91 -27.99
CA LYS A 470 -17.69 13.38 -27.35
C LYS A 470 -17.75 13.84 -25.89
N ASP A 471 -18.96 14.17 -25.41
CA ASP A 471 -19.19 14.70 -24.05
C ASP A 471 -18.72 13.78 -22.93
N HIS A 472 -18.66 12.48 -23.18
CA HIS A 472 -18.28 11.48 -22.18
C HIS A 472 -16.76 11.26 -22.05
N LEU A 473 -15.94 11.97 -22.84
CA LEU A 473 -14.48 11.85 -22.73
C LEU A 473 -13.96 12.57 -21.47
N PRO A 474 -12.97 12.00 -20.76
CA PRO A 474 -12.38 12.66 -19.59
C PRO A 474 -11.74 14.02 -19.96
N LEU A 475 -11.67 14.93 -18.98
CA LEU A 475 -11.00 16.22 -19.16
C LEU A 475 -9.51 16.04 -19.53
N GLY A 476 -9.03 16.89 -20.44
CA GLY A 476 -7.69 16.78 -21.02
C GLY A 476 -7.64 15.94 -22.31
N PHE A 477 -8.69 15.18 -22.62
CA PHE A 477 -8.83 14.43 -23.87
C PHE A 477 -9.81 15.13 -24.81
N THR A 478 -9.38 15.32 -26.06
CA THR A 478 -10.17 16.03 -27.08
C THR A 478 -10.73 15.09 -28.15
N THR A 479 -10.21 13.88 -28.29
CA THR A 479 -10.81 12.81 -29.08
C THR A 479 -10.35 11.46 -28.55
N ALA A 480 -11.11 10.41 -28.89
CA ALA A 480 -10.65 9.03 -28.91
C ALA A 480 -10.97 8.48 -30.32
N LYS A 481 -10.11 8.80 -31.29
CA LYS A 481 -10.30 8.50 -32.72
C LYS A 481 -10.47 7.01 -32.97
N ASP A 482 -9.71 6.19 -32.25
CA ASP A 482 -9.91 4.75 -32.21
C ASP A 482 -10.16 4.35 -30.75
N PRO A 483 -11.43 4.20 -30.34
CA PRO A 483 -11.80 3.89 -28.95
C PRO A 483 -11.59 2.42 -28.59
N ARG A 484 -11.06 1.59 -29.50
CA ARG A 484 -10.83 0.18 -29.26
C ARG A 484 -9.67 -0.03 -28.30
N TYR A 485 -9.59 -1.24 -27.74
CA TYR A 485 -8.39 -1.77 -27.09
C TYR A 485 -8.14 -3.17 -27.65
N ILE A 486 -7.04 -3.34 -28.39
CA ILE A 486 -6.77 -4.57 -29.16
C ILE A 486 -5.66 -5.43 -28.55
N LEU A 487 -5.53 -5.39 -27.21
CA LEU A 487 -4.74 -6.34 -26.42
C LEU A 487 -3.21 -6.26 -26.65
N ARG A 488 -2.71 -5.07 -26.94
CA ARG A 488 -1.28 -4.88 -27.20
C ARG A 488 -0.47 -4.60 -25.92
N PRO A 489 0.76 -5.13 -25.80
CA PRO A 489 1.49 -5.18 -24.53
C PRO A 489 2.38 -3.95 -24.23
N GLU A 490 2.50 -2.97 -25.12
CA GLU A 490 3.59 -1.96 -25.12
C GLU A 490 3.61 -1.12 -23.85
N ALA A 491 2.43 -0.75 -23.32
CA ALA A 491 2.32 -0.02 -22.07
C ALA A 491 2.81 -0.85 -20.87
N ILE A 492 2.46 -2.14 -20.81
CA ILE A 492 2.90 -3.05 -19.75
C ILE A 492 4.40 -3.35 -19.88
N GLU A 493 4.93 -3.46 -21.10
CA GLU A 493 6.38 -3.59 -21.32
C GLU A 493 7.13 -2.41 -20.74
N SER A 494 6.71 -1.17 -21.02
CA SER A 494 7.34 0.02 -20.45
C SER A 494 7.29 0.04 -18.93
N VAL A 495 6.17 -0.36 -18.32
CA VAL A 495 6.04 -0.51 -16.87
C VAL A 495 7.01 -1.56 -16.32
N PHE A 496 7.13 -2.71 -16.98
CA PHE A 496 8.11 -3.73 -16.61
C PHE A 496 9.55 -3.22 -16.74
N VAL A 497 9.90 -2.58 -17.86
CA VAL A 497 11.23 -2.02 -18.09
C VAL A 497 11.56 -0.94 -17.05
N MET A 498 10.59 -0.11 -16.68
CA MET A 498 10.74 0.88 -15.60
C MET A 498 11.01 0.21 -14.25
N TYR A 499 10.26 -0.84 -13.89
CA TYR A 499 10.56 -1.65 -12.70
C TYR A 499 12.00 -2.19 -12.74
N ARG A 500 12.39 -2.78 -13.87
CA ARG A 500 13.69 -3.44 -14.00
C ARG A 500 14.87 -2.46 -14.00
N THR A 501 14.71 -1.28 -14.58
CA THR A 501 15.76 -0.25 -14.63
C THR A 501 15.85 0.57 -13.35
N THR A 502 14.74 0.80 -12.64
CA THR A 502 14.71 1.67 -11.45
C THR A 502 14.70 0.92 -10.12
N GLY A 503 14.17 -0.31 -10.08
CA GLY A 503 13.97 -1.08 -8.85
C GLY A 503 12.80 -0.58 -7.99
N ASN A 504 11.97 0.34 -8.49
CA ASN A 504 10.84 0.89 -7.75
C ASN A 504 9.60 -0.03 -7.84
N PRO A 505 9.10 -0.59 -6.72
CA PRO A 505 7.99 -1.56 -6.72
C PRO A 505 6.66 -0.96 -7.19
N VAL A 506 6.48 0.37 -7.17
CA VAL A 506 5.26 1.04 -7.66
C VAL A 506 4.90 0.63 -9.10
N TRP A 507 5.91 0.36 -9.94
CA TRP A 507 5.69 -0.11 -11.29
C TRP A 507 5.03 -1.51 -11.33
N GLN A 508 5.28 -2.38 -10.34
CA GLN A 508 4.60 -3.68 -10.25
C GLN A 508 3.14 -3.52 -9.84
N ASP A 509 2.81 -2.56 -8.98
CA ASP A 509 1.42 -2.25 -8.61
C ASP A 509 0.65 -1.65 -9.78
N ILE A 510 1.25 -0.70 -10.51
CA ILE A 510 0.68 -0.18 -11.76
C ILE A 510 0.42 -1.31 -12.75
N GLY A 511 1.39 -2.22 -12.92
CA GLY A 511 1.23 -3.38 -13.80
C GLY A 511 0.08 -4.31 -13.37
N TRP A 512 -0.12 -4.47 -12.06
CA TRP A 512 -1.23 -5.25 -11.50
C TRP A 512 -2.60 -4.59 -11.71
N ASP A 513 -2.69 -3.27 -11.54
CA ASP A 513 -3.92 -2.51 -11.84
C ASP A 513 -4.32 -2.70 -13.32
N MET A 514 -3.35 -2.53 -14.22
CA MET A 514 -3.55 -2.72 -15.66
C MET A 514 -3.96 -4.15 -15.98
N PHE A 515 -3.25 -5.15 -15.42
CA PHE A 515 -3.60 -6.57 -15.55
C PHE A 515 -5.06 -6.83 -15.18
N THR A 516 -5.49 -6.33 -14.02
CA THR A 516 -6.81 -6.58 -13.48
C THR A 516 -7.90 -5.95 -14.35
N ALA A 517 -7.69 -4.71 -14.80
CA ALA A 517 -8.62 -4.02 -15.69
C ALA A 517 -8.76 -4.74 -17.04
N ILE A 518 -7.63 -5.13 -17.63
CA ILE A 518 -7.60 -5.86 -18.91
C ILE A 518 -8.29 -7.22 -18.77
N ALA A 519 -7.90 -8.02 -17.78
CA ALA A 519 -8.45 -9.36 -17.55
C ALA A 519 -9.97 -9.32 -17.36
N ASN A 520 -10.48 -8.35 -16.60
CA ASN A 520 -11.91 -8.19 -16.38
C ASN A 520 -12.65 -7.68 -17.63
N GLY A 521 -12.11 -6.68 -18.33
CA GLY A 521 -12.77 -6.04 -19.47
C GLY A 521 -12.83 -6.90 -20.73
N THR A 522 -11.86 -7.79 -20.92
CA THR A 522 -11.65 -8.50 -22.19
C THR A 522 -12.13 -9.95 -22.16
N LYS A 523 -12.50 -10.50 -20.99
CA LYS A 523 -12.92 -11.90 -20.82
C LYS A 523 -14.18 -12.26 -21.63
N THR A 524 -14.18 -13.46 -22.19
CA THR A 524 -15.30 -14.04 -22.96
C THR A 524 -15.85 -15.31 -22.30
N ASP A 525 -17.06 -15.70 -22.67
CA ASP A 525 -17.74 -16.91 -22.19
C ASP A 525 -17.00 -18.22 -22.55
N ARG A 526 -16.03 -18.16 -23.46
CA ARG A 526 -15.21 -19.31 -23.86
C ARG A 526 -13.97 -19.52 -23.01
N GLY A 527 -13.79 -18.72 -21.95
CA GLY A 527 -12.60 -18.79 -21.09
C GLY A 527 -11.35 -18.32 -21.83
N THR A 528 -11.50 -17.29 -22.67
CA THR A 528 -10.41 -16.61 -23.38
C THR A 528 -10.71 -15.12 -23.39
N HIS A 529 -9.80 -14.29 -23.88
CA HIS A 529 -10.02 -12.86 -24.00
C HIS A 529 -10.15 -12.36 -25.45
N ALA A 530 -10.80 -11.20 -25.63
CA ALA A 530 -11.07 -10.59 -26.93
C ALA A 530 -10.84 -9.07 -26.92
N ALA A 531 -10.53 -8.50 -28.08
CA ALA A 531 -10.44 -7.05 -28.23
C ALA A 531 -11.76 -6.35 -27.87
N VAL A 532 -11.65 -5.17 -27.26
CA VAL A 532 -12.79 -4.35 -26.84
C VAL A 532 -13.03 -3.25 -27.87
N LYS A 533 -14.29 -3.04 -28.27
CA LYS A 533 -14.68 -2.10 -29.32
C LYS A 533 -14.71 -0.63 -28.88
N ASP A 534 -15.00 -0.39 -27.61
CA ASP A 534 -15.06 0.96 -27.03
C ASP A 534 -14.71 0.90 -25.55
N VAL A 535 -13.53 1.42 -25.18
CA VAL A 535 -13.06 1.52 -23.79
C VAL A 535 -13.40 2.85 -23.13
N THR A 536 -13.99 3.79 -23.88
CA THR A 536 -14.31 5.14 -23.38
C THR A 536 -15.58 5.18 -22.54
N ARG A 537 -16.35 4.09 -22.51
CA ARG A 537 -17.62 3.97 -21.79
C ARG A 537 -17.64 2.72 -20.95
N MET A 538 -18.16 2.85 -19.73
CA MET A 538 -18.47 1.70 -18.88
C MET A 538 -19.77 1.03 -19.30
N ALA A 539 -19.78 -0.29 -19.28
CA ALA A 539 -20.97 -1.12 -19.48
C ALA A 539 -20.80 -2.44 -18.70
N GLU A 540 -21.93 -3.04 -18.29
CA GLU A 540 -21.95 -4.35 -17.60
C GLU A 540 -21.25 -5.43 -18.43
N VAL A 541 -21.42 -5.39 -19.75
CA VAL A 541 -20.66 -6.19 -20.71
C VAL A 541 -20.10 -5.27 -21.79
N LEU A 542 -18.77 -5.12 -21.83
CA LEU A 542 -18.12 -4.34 -22.87
C LEU A 542 -18.34 -4.99 -24.25
N PRO A 543 -18.61 -4.20 -25.31
CA PRO A 543 -18.76 -4.72 -26.66
C PRO A 543 -17.41 -5.23 -27.16
N LYS A 544 -17.34 -6.51 -27.54
CA LYS A 544 -16.11 -7.17 -27.97
C LYS A 544 -16.09 -7.39 -29.49
N GLU A 545 -14.90 -7.43 -30.05
CA GLU A 545 -14.64 -7.83 -31.43
C GLU A 545 -14.22 -9.30 -31.45
N ASP A 546 -14.63 -10.06 -32.47
CA ASP A 546 -14.27 -11.48 -32.61
C ASP A 546 -12.84 -11.63 -33.14
N TYR A 547 -11.93 -10.98 -32.45
CA TYR A 547 -10.54 -10.84 -32.81
C TYR A 547 -9.68 -10.77 -31.55
N MET A 548 -8.54 -11.44 -31.61
CA MET A 548 -7.51 -11.43 -30.59
C MET A 548 -6.18 -11.27 -31.32
N GLU A 549 -5.64 -10.04 -31.32
CA GLU A 549 -4.38 -9.70 -32.01
C GLU A 549 -3.24 -10.59 -31.49
N LEU A 550 -3.15 -10.71 -30.17
CA LEU A 550 -2.20 -11.54 -29.44
C LEU A 550 -2.89 -12.07 -28.18
N PHE A 551 -2.37 -13.16 -27.63
CA PHE A 551 -2.69 -13.54 -26.26
C PHE A 551 -2.32 -12.37 -25.35
N ILE A 552 -3.22 -11.99 -24.44
CA ILE A 552 -3.10 -10.84 -23.54
C ILE A 552 -1.79 -10.85 -22.72
N TRP A 553 -1.16 -12.02 -22.59
CA TRP A 553 0.03 -12.21 -21.75
C TRP A 553 1.28 -12.60 -22.54
N ARG A 554 1.29 -12.39 -23.85
CA ARG A 554 2.47 -12.62 -24.69
C ARG A 554 3.48 -11.50 -24.57
N LEU A 555 4.72 -11.92 -24.47
CA LEU A 555 5.91 -11.10 -24.50
C LEU A 555 6.31 -10.74 -25.95
N GLY A 556 5.37 -10.38 -26.82
CA GLY A 556 5.62 -10.15 -28.27
C GLY A 556 6.76 -9.15 -28.53
N SER A 557 6.74 -8.01 -27.84
CA SER A 557 7.79 -6.97 -27.88
C SER A 557 9.05 -7.34 -27.06
N LEU A 558 8.89 -8.32 -26.16
CA LEU A 558 9.91 -8.84 -25.24
C LEU A 558 10.64 -10.08 -25.75
N HIS A 559 10.33 -10.57 -26.97
CA HIS A 559 11.13 -11.61 -27.68
C HIS A 559 12.63 -11.27 -27.65
N ILE A 560 12.95 -9.98 -27.52
CA ILE A 560 14.30 -9.43 -27.61
C ILE A 560 14.75 -8.70 -26.32
N GLY A 561 13.85 -8.50 -25.35
CA GLY A 561 14.21 -8.06 -23.98
C GLY A 561 15.02 -9.12 -23.20
N HIS A 562 15.03 -10.36 -23.69
CA HIS A 562 15.85 -11.45 -23.17
C HIS A 562 17.36 -11.15 -23.26
N PHE A 563 17.80 -10.43 -24.29
CA PHE A 563 19.22 -10.06 -24.48
C PHE A 563 19.70 -8.95 -23.55
N THR A 564 18.79 -8.15 -22.97
CA THR A 564 19.11 -6.94 -22.20
C THR A 564 18.80 -7.05 -20.71
N TYR A 565 17.73 -7.74 -20.30
CA TYR A 565 17.22 -7.65 -18.93
C TYR A 565 17.34 -8.94 -18.09
N TYR A 566 17.41 -10.14 -18.65
CA TYR A 566 17.33 -11.37 -17.84
C TYR A 566 18.67 -11.82 -17.22
N GLY A 567 19.59 -10.87 -17.03
CA GLY A 567 20.88 -11.09 -16.35
C GLY A 567 20.83 -11.02 -14.83
N ALA A 568 19.68 -10.75 -14.19
CA ALA A 568 19.60 -10.74 -12.72
C ALA A 568 18.20 -10.98 -12.12
N SER A 569 17.85 -12.20 -11.72
CA SER A 569 16.82 -12.38 -10.68
C SER A 569 17.01 -13.68 -9.87
N LYS A 570 17.18 -13.54 -8.55
CA LYS A 570 16.82 -14.56 -7.55
C LYS A 570 15.32 -14.91 -7.56
N GLU A 571 14.47 -14.10 -8.18
CA GLU A 571 13.00 -14.28 -8.17
C GLU A 571 12.52 -15.43 -9.08
N LEU A 572 13.38 -15.94 -9.97
CA LEU A 572 13.09 -17.16 -10.72
C LEU A 572 13.30 -18.46 -9.90
N ASP A 573 13.97 -18.41 -8.73
CA ASP A 573 14.14 -19.58 -7.84
C ASP A 573 12.80 -20.17 -7.34
N VAL A 574 11.70 -19.43 -7.45
CA VAL A 574 10.37 -19.81 -6.94
C VAL A 574 9.45 -20.35 -8.06
N LEU A 575 9.88 -20.36 -9.33
CA LEU A 575 9.09 -20.93 -10.43
C LEU A 575 9.24 -22.45 -10.61
N THR A 576 10.24 -23.08 -9.97
CA THR A 576 10.60 -24.50 -10.23
C THR A 576 10.58 -25.39 -8.99
N SER A 577 10.39 -24.86 -7.78
CA SER A 577 10.34 -25.67 -6.56
C SER A 577 8.90 -25.94 -6.13
N TYR A 578 8.29 -27.06 -6.55
CA TYR A 578 7.35 -27.89 -5.76
C TYR A 578 6.76 -29.04 -6.61
N PRO A 579 7.21 -30.30 -6.42
CA PRO A 579 6.49 -31.48 -6.92
C PRO A 579 5.43 -31.89 -5.88
N GLY A 580 4.20 -31.41 -6.04
CA GLY A 580 3.16 -31.68 -5.04
C GLY A 580 1.74 -31.28 -5.43
N LEU A 581 1.33 -31.45 -6.68
CA LEU A 581 -0.07 -31.19 -7.08
C LEU A 581 -0.56 -32.10 -8.22
N LYS A 582 -0.38 -33.42 -8.09
CA LYS A 582 -0.91 -34.41 -9.06
C LYS A 582 -1.99 -35.35 -8.49
N ALA A 583 -2.66 -35.02 -7.38
CA ALA A 583 -3.61 -35.94 -6.73
C ALA A 583 -5.01 -35.40 -6.36
N HIS A 584 -5.42 -34.18 -6.72
CA HIS A 584 -6.75 -33.65 -6.30
C HIS A 584 -7.67 -33.11 -7.41
N LEU A 585 -7.32 -33.28 -8.69
CA LEU A 585 -8.15 -32.82 -9.81
C LEU A 585 -8.68 -33.99 -10.67
N LYS A 586 -9.28 -35.01 -10.04
CA LYS A 586 -9.97 -36.08 -10.79
C LYS A 586 -11.30 -36.58 -10.24
N GLU A 587 -11.88 -35.93 -9.24
CA GLU A 587 -13.25 -36.24 -8.77
C GLU A 587 -14.05 -34.95 -8.53
N ALA A 588 -14.44 -34.29 -9.62
CA ALA A 588 -15.45 -33.24 -9.59
C ALA A 588 -16.30 -33.32 -10.86
N SER A 589 -16.90 -34.49 -11.10
CA SER A 589 -18.03 -34.63 -12.01
C SER A 589 -18.88 -35.84 -11.61
N SER A 590 -19.79 -35.68 -10.64
CA SER A 590 -21.12 -36.30 -10.69
C SER A 590 -21.94 -36.04 -9.42
N SER A 591 -23.24 -35.84 -9.67
CA SER A 591 -24.41 -35.97 -8.80
C SER A 591 -24.60 -35.03 -7.61
N ALA A 592 -25.58 -34.15 -7.79
CA ALA A 592 -26.43 -33.62 -6.75
C ALA A 592 -27.25 -34.75 -6.08
N SER A 593 -27.35 -34.71 -4.74
CA SER A 593 -28.56 -35.08 -4.00
C SER A 593 -28.43 -34.63 -2.53
N GLN A 594 -29.52 -34.09 -2.02
CA GLN A 594 -29.79 -33.79 -0.61
C GLN A 594 -29.47 -34.97 0.29
N ASP A 595 -28.78 -34.74 1.41
CA ASP A 595 -29.09 -35.42 2.68
C ASP A 595 -28.47 -34.69 3.88
N THR A 596 -29.32 -34.41 4.86
CA THR A 596 -29.01 -33.94 6.21
C THR A 596 -28.02 -34.87 6.92
N MET A 597 -26.87 -34.36 7.35
CA MET A 597 -25.98 -35.09 8.25
C MET A 597 -25.71 -34.30 9.53
N LYS A 598 -26.28 -34.81 10.62
CA LYS A 598 -26.07 -34.40 12.00
C LYS A 598 -24.58 -34.44 12.34
N LEU A 599 -24.00 -33.32 12.74
CA LEU A 599 -22.70 -33.28 13.40
C LEU A 599 -22.86 -33.72 14.86
N THR A 600 -22.22 -34.85 15.18
CA THR A 600 -22.06 -35.38 16.54
C THR A 600 -21.11 -34.51 17.37
N PRO A 601 -21.34 -34.34 18.69
CA PRO A 601 -20.49 -33.57 19.58
C PRO A 601 -19.23 -34.38 19.93
N ALA A 602 -18.19 -34.25 19.12
CA ALA A 602 -16.91 -34.92 19.37
C ALA A 602 -15.73 -34.10 18.84
N VAL A 603 -15.70 -32.80 19.14
CA VAL A 603 -14.47 -31.98 19.16
C VAL A 603 -14.40 -31.06 20.41
N LEU A 604 -15.46 -30.99 21.23
CA LEU A 604 -15.47 -30.37 22.56
C LEU A 604 -14.95 -31.35 23.63
N ALA A 605 -13.65 -31.70 23.58
CA ALA A 605 -12.97 -32.40 24.68
C ALA A 605 -11.44 -32.31 24.54
N GLY A 606 -10.91 -31.09 24.48
CA GLY A 606 -9.48 -30.82 24.69
C GLY A 606 -9.22 -30.47 26.16
N SER A 607 -8.92 -31.49 26.96
CA SER A 607 -8.27 -31.45 28.29
C SER A 607 -8.67 -30.34 29.29
N LEU A 608 -9.50 -30.72 30.28
CA LEU A 608 -9.39 -30.17 31.63
C LEU A 608 -8.00 -30.53 32.20
N ALA A 609 -7.00 -29.69 31.89
CA ALA A 609 -5.74 -29.70 32.62
C ALA A 609 -6.03 -29.14 34.02
N THR A 610 -5.58 -29.84 35.06
CA THR A 610 -5.55 -29.32 36.43
C THR A 610 -4.86 -27.94 36.43
N ARG A 611 -5.57 -26.87 36.83
CA ARG A 611 -5.00 -25.53 37.05
C ARG A 611 -3.71 -25.69 37.83
N GLN A 612 -2.57 -25.35 37.23
CA GLN A 612 -1.31 -25.25 37.96
C GLN A 612 -1.50 -24.17 39.02
N GLU A 613 -1.45 -24.52 40.31
CA GLU A 613 -1.55 -23.56 41.41
C GLU A 613 -0.38 -22.56 41.29
N ILE A 614 -0.69 -21.28 41.08
CA ILE A 614 0.29 -20.20 41.04
C ILE A 614 0.43 -19.64 42.45
N ASP A 615 1.65 -19.71 43.01
CA ASP A 615 1.96 -19.10 44.30
C ASP A 615 2.52 -17.69 44.13
N TYR A 616 1.69 -16.68 44.36
CA TYR A 616 2.08 -15.25 44.30
C TYR A 616 2.92 -14.78 45.51
N ASN A 617 3.30 -15.68 46.43
CA ASN A 617 4.32 -15.39 47.45
C ASN A 617 5.73 -15.84 47.00
N ALA A 618 5.81 -16.69 45.97
CA ALA A 618 7.07 -17.12 45.38
C ALA A 618 7.49 -16.19 44.23
N ALA A 619 8.79 -16.19 43.91
CA ALA A 619 9.31 -15.44 42.77
C ALA A 619 8.70 -15.92 41.44
N PRO A 620 8.40 -15.00 40.50
CA PRO A 620 7.78 -15.38 39.23
C PRO A 620 8.74 -16.24 38.40
N PRO A 621 8.26 -17.33 37.77
CA PRO A 621 9.03 -18.00 36.73
C PRO A 621 9.13 -17.11 35.48
N ASN A 622 9.78 -17.60 34.43
CA ASN A 622 9.53 -17.04 33.10
C ASN A 622 8.08 -17.38 32.72
N LEU A 623 7.21 -16.36 32.71
CA LEU A 623 5.76 -16.53 32.58
C LEU A 623 5.36 -17.13 31.24
N SER A 624 6.14 -16.91 30.18
CA SER A 624 5.90 -17.51 28.85
C SER A 624 6.01 -19.04 28.83
N THR A 625 6.51 -19.65 29.92
CA THR A 625 6.59 -21.12 30.08
C THR A 625 5.34 -21.74 30.71
N LEU A 626 4.44 -20.92 31.27
CA LEU A 626 3.20 -21.41 31.88
C LEU A 626 2.17 -21.80 30.80
N ALA A 627 1.19 -22.61 31.19
CA ALA A 627 0.13 -23.03 30.29
C ALA A 627 -0.82 -21.87 29.92
N ASN A 628 -1.55 -22.02 28.82
CA ASN A 628 -2.51 -21.01 28.39
C ASN A 628 -3.56 -20.73 29.48
N SER A 629 -3.99 -19.46 29.59
CA SER A 629 -4.98 -18.98 30.57
C SER A 629 -4.62 -19.15 32.05
N THR A 630 -3.40 -19.59 32.41
CA THR A 630 -3.02 -19.72 33.83
C THR A 630 -2.89 -18.37 34.54
N LEU A 631 -2.69 -17.28 33.79
CA LEU A 631 -2.53 -15.94 34.33
C LEU A 631 -3.77 -15.06 34.13
N PHE A 632 -4.91 -15.64 33.73
CA PHE A 632 -6.13 -14.92 33.40
C PHE A 632 -6.54 -13.88 34.45
N ASP A 633 -6.55 -14.26 35.72
CA ASP A 633 -6.95 -13.39 36.85
C ASP A 633 -5.81 -12.55 37.43
N THR A 634 -4.56 -12.77 36.99
CA THR A 634 -3.36 -12.22 37.65
C THR A 634 -3.35 -10.69 37.66
N TRP A 635 -3.64 -10.10 36.51
CA TRP A 635 -3.58 -8.65 36.29
C TRP A 635 -4.91 -8.08 35.77
N ARG A 636 -5.98 -8.88 35.81
CA ARG A 636 -7.27 -8.51 35.23
C ARG A 636 -7.93 -7.42 36.08
N PRO A 637 -8.37 -6.31 35.46
CA PRO A 637 -9.16 -5.30 36.15
C PRO A 637 -10.59 -5.81 36.37
N LYS A 638 -11.31 -5.21 37.32
CA LYS A 638 -12.71 -5.57 37.61
C LYS A 638 -13.70 -4.42 37.44
N ALA A 639 -13.23 -3.18 37.47
CA ALA A 639 -14.04 -1.96 37.35
C ALA A 639 -13.90 -1.29 35.96
N HIS A 640 -13.25 -1.96 34.99
CA HIS A 640 -13.01 -1.46 33.64
C HIS A 640 -13.76 -2.26 32.57
N VAL A 641 -13.99 -1.64 31.41
CA VAL A 641 -14.61 -2.29 30.26
C VAL A 641 -13.56 -3.08 29.49
N LEU A 642 -13.78 -4.39 29.30
CA LEU A 642 -12.96 -5.29 28.51
C LEU A 642 -13.80 -6.50 28.07
N PRO A 643 -13.46 -7.21 26.97
CA PRO A 643 -14.18 -8.41 26.57
C PRO A 643 -13.97 -9.54 27.59
N PRO A 644 -14.83 -10.58 27.57
CA PRO A 644 -14.66 -11.73 28.46
C PRO A 644 -13.28 -12.39 28.31
N THR A 645 -12.79 -12.51 27.07
CA THR A 645 -11.46 -13.04 26.74
C THR A 645 -10.92 -12.40 25.46
N GLY A 646 -9.63 -12.58 25.17
CA GLY A 646 -9.01 -12.13 23.93
C GLY A 646 -8.65 -10.64 23.89
N HIS A 647 -8.38 -10.14 22.69
CA HIS A 647 -7.89 -8.79 22.47
C HIS A 647 -9.03 -7.76 22.38
N ILE A 648 -8.86 -6.59 22.99
CA ILE A 648 -9.65 -5.39 22.74
C ILE A 648 -8.78 -4.31 22.09
N GLY A 649 -9.26 -3.74 20.98
CA GLY A 649 -8.67 -2.57 20.35
C GLY A 649 -9.46 -1.31 20.66
N ASP A 650 -9.53 -0.44 19.67
CA ASP A 650 -10.15 0.88 19.72
C ASP A 650 -11.61 0.79 20.20
N PRO A 651 -12.04 1.60 21.18
CA PRO A 651 -13.45 1.84 21.45
C PRO A 651 -14.07 2.53 20.24
N CYS A 652 -15.28 2.12 19.86
CA CYS A 652 -16.01 2.71 18.75
C CYS A 652 -17.50 2.40 18.85
N MET A 653 -18.30 2.89 17.90
CA MET A 653 -19.71 2.51 17.72
C MET A 653 -20.61 2.78 18.94
N HIS A 654 -20.25 3.75 19.77
CA HIS A 654 -21.02 4.15 20.94
C HIS A 654 -22.31 4.87 20.53
N TYR A 655 -23.41 4.60 21.24
CA TYR A 655 -24.67 5.33 21.07
C TYR A 655 -25.62 5.13 22.24
N THR A 656 -26.51 6.11 22.45
CA THR A 656 -27.70 5.91 23.28
C THR A 656 -28.83 5.42 22.39
N ASP A 657 -29.38 4.24 22.67
CA ASP A 657 -30.53 3.72 21.93
C ASP A 657 -31.78 4.57 22.24
N PRO A 658 -32.39 5.24 21.27
CA PRO A 658 -33.55 6.10 21.51
C PRO A 658 -34.80 5.33 21.96
N GLU A 659 -34.92 4.03 21.67
CA GLU A 659 -36.08 3.23 22.06
C GLU A 659 -36.02 2.79 23.52
N THR A 660 -34.82 2.48 24.02
CA THR A 660 -34.63 1.92 25.37
C THR A 660 -33.99 2.91 26.34
N GLY A 661 -33.27 3.92 25.86
CA GLY A 661 -32.47 4.83 26.67
C GLY A 661 -31.18 4.20 27.23
N LEU A 662 -30.84 2.98 26.81
CA LEU A 662 -29.59 2.31 27.18
C LEU A 662 -28.40 2.91 26.43
N PHE A 663 -27.25 2.98 27.09
CA PHE A 663 -26.02 3.39 26.46
C PHE A 663 -25.23 2.16 26.01
N HIS A 664 -24.94 2.08 24.71
CA HIS A 664 -24.11 1.06 24.09
C HIS A 664 -22.67 1.54 24.01
N VAL A 665 -21.75 0.72 24.52
CA VAL A 665 -20.30 0.87 24.39
C VAL A 665 -19.80 -0.24 23.47
N GLY A 666 -19.05 0.12 22.43
CA GLY A 666 -18.52 -0.80 21.43
C GLY A 666 -16.99 -0.71 21.35
N TRP A 667 -16.35 -1.74 20.81
CA TRP A 667 -14.90 -1.79 20.62
C TRP A 667 -14.51 -2.83 19.57
N LEU A 668 -13.30 -2.69 19.03
CA LEU A 668 -12.74 -3.68 18.10
C LEU A 668 -12.44 -5.01 18.81
N HIS A 669 -13.03 -6.08 18.30
CA HIS A 669 -12.85 -7.46 18.74
C HIS A 669 -13.28 -8.40 17.61
N LEU A 670 -12.31 -8.99 16.88
CA LEU A 670 -12.55 -9.87 15.70
C LEU A 670 -13.46 -9.26 14.61
N GLY A 671 -13.53 -7.93 14.55
CA GLY A 671 -14.67 -7.17 14.04
C GLY A 671 -14.98 -6.10 15.06
N ALA A 672 -16.26 -5.96 15.46
CA ALA A 672 -16.61 -5.16 16.63
C ALA A 672 -17.61 -5.88 17.55
N ALA A 673 -17.39 -5.74 18.85
CA ALA A 673 -18.24 -6.25 19.93
C ALA A 673 -18.62 -5.09 20.87
N GLY A 674 -19.50 -5.34 21.83
CA GLY A 674 -19.93 -4.30 22.74
C GLY A 674 -20.75 -4.78 23.92
N ALA A 675 -21.07 -3.83 24.80
CA ALA A 675 -21.91 -3.99 25.97
C ALA A 675 -22.88 -2.81 26.12
N THR A 676 -23.93 -3.03 26.89
CA THR A 676 -24.88 -2.00 27.29
C THR A 676 -24.72 -1.67 28.76
N THR A 677 -24.97 -0.42 29.12
CA THR A 677 -25.07 0.04 30.50
C THR A 677 -26.28 0.95 30.67
N ASP A 678 -26.87 0.88 31.86
CA ASP A 678 -28.00 1.71 32.27
C ASP A 678 -27.63 2.67 33.42
N ASP A 679 -26.36 2.69 33.83
CA ASP A 679 -25.85 3.44 34.99
C ASP A 679 -24.41 3.97 34.82
N LEU A 680 -23.72 3.67 33.71
CA LEU A 680 -22.28 3.95 33.47
C LEU A 680 -21.31 3.32 34.50
N VAL A 681 -21.78 2.31 35.23
CA VAL A 681 -20.99 1.58 36.24
C VAL A 681 -20.92 0.11 35.87
N THR A 682 -22.08 -0.53 35.70
CA THR A 682 -22.19 -1.94 35.37
C THR A 682 -22.52 -2.13 33.89
N TYR A 683 -21.94 -3.19 33.31
CA TYR A 683 -22.02 -3.48 31.89
C TYR A 683 -22.52 -4.90 31.64
N HIS A 684 -23.34 -5.03 30.61
CA HIS A 684 -23.90 -6.29 30.16
C HIS A 684 -23.47 -6.55 28.71
N ASP A 685 -22.82 -7.68 28.44
CA ASP A 685 -22.40 -8.05 27.09
C ASP A 685 -23.63 -8.09 26.15
N VAL A 686 -23.56 -7.39 25.02
CA VAL A 686 -24.66 -7.34 24.04
C VAL A 686 -24.99 -8.73 23.50
N ASN A 687 -23.93 -9.51 23.22
CA ASN A 687 -24.02 -10.89 22.78
C ASN A 687 -23.39 -11.83 23.82
N PRO A 688 -23.88 -13.07 23.94
CA PRO A 688 -23.30 -14.06 24.84
C PRO A 688 -21.80 -14.22 24.59
N GLU A 689 -21.02 -14.36 25.66
CA GLU A 689 -19.56 -14.53 25.61
C GLU A 689 -18.80 -13.39 24.90
N GLY A 690 -19.43 -12.23 24.73
CA GLY A 690 -18.79 -11.06 24.10
C GLY A 690 -18.62 -11.22 22.58
N LEU A 691 -19.44 -12.06 21.94
CA LEU A 691 -19.35 -12.28 20.50
C LEU A 691 -19.56 -10.98 19.69
N PRO A 692 -18.83 -10.79 18.57
CA PRO A 692 -18.95 -9.59 17.76
C PRO A 692 -20.35 -9.42 17.18
N PHE A 693 -20.86 -8.19 17.16
CA PHE A 693 -22.13 -7.83 16.50
C PHE A 693 -21.92 -7.47 15.02
N ILE A 694 -20.66 -7.36 14.57
CA ILE A 694 -20.27 -7.22 13.16
C ILE A 694 -18.90 -7.89 12.95
N LEU A 695 -18.75 -8.64 11.87
CA LEU A 695 -17.56 -9.40 11.50
C LEU A 695 -17.08 -9.01 10.10
N PRO A 696 -15.79 -9.16 9.76
CA PRO A 696 -15.33 -9.05 8.38
C PRO A 696 -15.81 -10.22 7.50
N GLY A 697 -15.52 -10.16 6.20
CA GLY A 697 -15.87 -11.19 5.21
C GLY A 697 -17.07 -10.84 4.33
N GLY A 698 -17.58 -9.61 4.41
CA GLY A 698 -18.56 -9.10 3.45
C GLY A 698 -17.90 -8.68 2.14
N THR A 699 -18.71 -8.23 1.18
CA THR A 699 -18.21 -7.77 -0.13
C THR A 699 -17.34 -6.51 -0.02
N ASN A 700 -17.69 -5.59 0.89
CA ASN A 700 -16.98 -4.31 1.05
C ASN A 700 -15.82 -4.39 2.06
N ASP A 701 -15.89 -5.34 3.01
CA ASP A 701 -14.94 -5.56 4.09
C ASP A 701 -14.44 -7.03 4.15
N PRO A 702 -13.92 -7.57 3.04
CA PRO A 702 -13.50 -8.97 2.99
C PRO A 702 -12.34 -9.28 3.94
N ILE A 703 -11.56 -8.27 4.34
CA ILE A 703 -10.35 -8.44 5.16
C ILE A 703 -10.59 -8.02 6.62
N ALA A 704 -11.09 -6.82 6.86
CA ALA A 704 -11.24 -6.28 8.22
C ALA A 704 -12.41 -5.28 8.34
N VAL A 705 -12.94 -5.19 9.55
CA VAL A 705 -13.84 -4.12 9.99
C VAL A 705 -13.02 -3.24 10.93
N PHE A 706 -12.85 -1.98 10.55
CA PHE A 706 -12.22 -0.95 11.38
C PHE A 706 -13.31 -0.13 12.08
N ASP A 707 -12.91 0.96 12.73
CA ASP A 707 -13.80 1.80 13.51
C ASP A 707 -14.99 2.35 12.73
N GLY A 708 -15.99 2.74 13.50
CA GLY A 708 -17.17 3.42 12.99
C GLY A 708 -17.95 4.10 14.10
N ALA A 709 -18.91 4.93 13.68
CA ALA A 709 -19.78 5.66 14.58
C ALA A 709 -21.24 5.45 14.21
N VAL A 710 -22.10 5.44 15.23
CA VAL A 710 -23.52 5.13 15.07
C VAL A 710 -24.34 6.43 15.02
N ILE A 711 -25.22 6.50 14.03
CA ILE A 711 -26.37 7.40 13.94
C ILE A 711 -27.51 6.71 14.71
N PRO A 712 -27.90 7.18 15.91
CA PRO A 712 -28.82 6.44 16.78
C PRO A 712 -30.20 6.22 16.15
N SER A 713 -30.69 7.21 15.41
CA SER A 713 -31.94 7.15 14.64
C SER A 713 -31.66 7.42 13.16
N GLY A 714 -31.14 6.41 12.45
CA GLY A 714 -30.81 6.47 11.04
C GLY A 714 -31.87 5.82 10.14
N ILE A 715 -31.44 4.91 9.27
CA ILE A 715 -32.29 4.19 8.32
C ILE A 715 -33.40 3.46 9.06
N ASP A 716 -34.65 3.62 8.59
CA ASP A 716 -35.87 3.09 9.24
C ASP A 716 -36.07 3.53 10.69
N GLY A 717 -35.43 4.63 11.13
CA GLY A 717 -35.44 5.08 12.53
C GLY A 717 -34.62 4.16 13.46
N LYS A 718 -33.69 3.38 12.91
CA LYS A 718 -32.89 2.39 13.64
C LYS A 718 -31.41 2.80 13.75
N PRO A 719 -30.68 2.26 14.75
CA PRO A 719 -29.25 2.49 14.88
C PRO A 719 -28.52 2.09 13.60
N THR A 720 -27.89 3.07 12.97
CA THR A 720 -27.19 2.94 11.69
C THR A 720 -25.71 3.23 11.90
N LEU A 721 -24.88 2.23 11.70
CA LEU A 721 -23.43 2.29 11.78
C LEU A 721 -22.85 2.73 10.45
N LEU A 722 -22.07 3.82 10.46
CA LEU A 722 -21.11 4.15 9.40
C LEU A 722 -19.73 3.71 9.88
N TYR A 723 -19.06 2.83 9.12
CA TYR A 723 -17.79 2.24 9.54
C TYR A 723 -16.81 2.08 8.38
N THR A 724 -15.53 1.94 8.70
CA THR A 724 -14.48 1.66 7.73
C THR A 724 -14.46 0.17 7.35
N SER A 725 -14.82 -0.11 6.11
CA SER A 725 -14.75 -1.42 5.47
C SER A 725 -13.44 -1.61 4.72
N VAL A 726 -12.64 -2.62 5.12
CA VAL A 726 -11.27 -2.82 4.62
C VAL A 726 -11.18 -3.96 3.61
N SER A 727 -10.62 -3.66 2.44
CA SER A 727 -10.44 -4.59 1.32
C SER A 727 -8.99 -5.00 1.03
N TYR A 728 -8.01 -4.19 1.47
CA TYR A 728 -6.59 -4.47 1.25
C TYR A 728 -5.75 -4.10 2.47
N LEU A 729 -4.70 -4.89 2.73
CA LEU A 729 -3.65 -4.64 3.74
C LEU A 729 -2.27 -4.86 3.08
N PRO A 730 -1.17 -4.26 3.60
CA PRO A 730 -1.10 -3.39 4.78
C PRO A 730 -1.61 -1.96 4.54
N ILE A 731 -2.06 -1.30 5.60
CA ILE A 731 -2.42 0.12 5.64
C ILE A 731 -1.61 0.78 6.75
N GLN A 732 -0.73 1.72 6.39
CA GLN A 732 0.05 2.47 7.38
C GLN A 732 0.65 3.74 6.73
N TRP A 733 0.78 4.84 7.47
CA TRP A 733 1.13 6.17 6.93
C TRP A 733 2.55 6.30 6.35
N THR A 734 3.47 5.39 6.68
CA THR A 734 4.88 5.37 6.21
C THR A 734 5.06 4.67 4.87
N ILE A 735 4.05 3.94 4.40
CA ILE A 735 4.06 3.22 3.12
C ILE A 735 3.07 3.84 2.14
N SER A 736 3.20 3.51 0.86
CA SER A 736 2.25 4.01 -0.14
C SER A 736 0.86 3.44 0.09
N TYR A 737 -0.14 4.31 0.03
CA TYR A 737 -1.55 3.95 0.20
C TYR A 737 -2.10 3.14 -0.98
N THR A 738 -2.75 2.02 -0.69
CA THR A 738 -3.45 1.22 -1.71
C THR A 738 -4.86 1.78 -1.91
N ARG A 739 -5.15 2.38 -3.06
CA ARG A 739 -6.48 2.98 -3.30
C ARG A 739 -7.59 1.92 -3.17
N GLY A 740 -8.63 2.26 -2.41
CA GLY A 740 -9.73 1.33 -2.10
C GLY A 740 -9.42 0.33 -1.00
N SER A 741 -8.26 0.46 -0.31
CA SER A 741 -7.98 -0.33 0.89
C SER A 741 -8.99 -0.04 2.00
N GLU A 742 -9.31 1.24 2.23
CA GLU A 742 -10.31 1.69 3.18
C GLU A 742 -11.45 2.42 2.45
N THR A 743 -12.68 2.03 2.77
CA THR A 743 -13.92 2.62 2.26
C THR A 743 -14.91 2.74 3.42
N GLN A 744 -15.95 3.58 3.31
CA GLN A 744 -16.94 3.72 4.39
C GLN A 744 -18.28 3.08 3.99
N SER A 745 -18.74 2.12 4.79
CA SER A 745 -19.94 1.32 4.55
C SER A 745 -20.99 1.52 5.65
N LEU A 746 -22.23 1.14 5.35
CA LEU A 746 -23.35 1.20 6.29
C LEU A 746 -23.79 -0.18 6.76
N ALA A 747 -24.16 -0.27 8.03
CA ALA A 747 -24.85 -1.41 8.61
C ALA A 747 -25.95 -0.93 9.57
N VAL A 748 -27.04 -1.69 9.70
CA VAL A 748 -28.20 -1.29 10.52
C VAL A 748 -28.52 -2.39 11.53
N SER A 749 -28.69 -2.01 12.80
CA SER A 749 -29.19 -2.94 13.82
C SER A 749 -30.70 -2.82 13.98
N ARG A 750 -31.38 -3.97 13.97
CA ARG A 750 -32.84 -4.08 14.14
C ARG A 750 -33.24 -4.90 15.37
N ASP A 751 -32.25 -5.26 16.20
CA ASP A 751 -32.37 -6.22 17.29
C ASP A 751 -31.72 -5.74 18.59
N GLY A 752 -31.68 -4.42 18.80
CA GLY A 752 -31.13 -3.81 20.01
C GLY A 752 -29.60 -3.87 20.08
N GLY A 753 -28.92 -3.66 18.95
CA GLY A 753 -27.46 -3.65 18.85
C GLY A 753 -26.79 -5.02 18.76
N ARG A 754 -27.56 -6.13 18.78
CA ARG A 754 -27.01 -7.50 18.78
C ARG A 754 -26.37 -7.89 17.46
N ASN A 755 -26.90 -7.38 16.36
CA ASN A 755 -26.32 -7.57 15.03
C ASN A 755 -26.47 -6.30 14.19
N PHE A 756 -25.35 -5.79 13.67
CA PHE A 756 -25.35 -4.73 12.67
C PHE A 756 -25.32 -5.36 11.28
N THR A 757 -26.49 -5.43 10.64
CA THR A 757 -26.64 -6.05 9.33
C THR A 757 -26.15 -5.09 8.25
N LYS A 758 -25.08 -5.45 7.54
CA LYS A 758 -24.50 -4.69 6.43
C LYS A 758 -25.53 -4.50 5.32
N LEU A 759 -25.59 -3.30 4.74
CA LEU A 759 -26.45 -3.08 3.57
C LEU A 759 -25.89 -3.83 2.35
N GLU A 760 -26.77 -4.44 1.55
CA GLU A 760 -26.40 -5.18 0.33
C GLU A 760 -26.13 -4.23 -0.85
N GLN A 761 -25.12 -3.37 -0.70
CA GLN A 761 -24.70 -2.37 -1.67
C GLN A 761 -23.21 -2.05 -1.51
N GLY A 762 -22.64 -1.28 -2.44
CA GLY A 762 -21.28 -0.76 -2.29
C GLY A 762 -21.12 0.23 -1.12
N PRO A 763 -19.87 0.58 -0.75
CA PRO A 763 -19.60 1.58 0.26
C PRO A 763 -20.20 2.94 -0.14
N VAL A 764 -20.76 3.67 0.83
CA VAL A 764 -21.36 5.00 0.64
C VAL A 764 -20.31 6.09 0.42
N ILE A 765 -19.10 5.88 0.94
CA ILE A 765 -17.92 6.69 0.63
C ILE A 765 -16.82 5.74 0.11
N PRO A 766 -16.74 5.52 -1.22
CA PRO A 766 -15.92 4.47 -1.82
C PRO A 766 -14.44 4.85 -1.99
N SER A 767 -14.08 6.12 -1.82
CA SER A 767 -12.70 6.59 -1.96
C SER A 767 -12.48 7.92 -1.24
N PRO A 768 -11.24 8.27 -0.90
CA PRO A 768 -10.88 9.63 -0.50
C PRO A 768 -11.21 10.65 -1.61
N PRO A 769 -11.17 11.96 -1.29
CA PRO A 769 -11.41 13.01 -2.28
C PRO A 769 -10.52 12.84 -3.52
N PHE A 770 -11.04 13.27 -4.67
CA PHE A 770 -10.41 12.99 -5.97
C PHE A 770 -8.94 13.43 -6.02
N ALA A 771 -8.06 12.49 -6.38
CA ALA A 771 -6.61 12.69 -6.52
C ALA A 771 -5.83 13.07 -5.25
N VAL A 772 -6.41 12.89 -4.05
CA VAL A 772 -5.69 13.06 -2.78
C VAL A 772 -4.91 11.79 -2.45
N ASN A 773 -3.59 11.92 -2.26
CA ASN A 773 -2.69 10.82 -1.87
C ASN A 773 -2.67 10.67 -0.35
N VAL A 774 -3.69 9.99 0.19
CA VAL A 774 -3.90 9.90 1.64
C VAL A 774 -2.89 9.01 2.35
N THR A 775 -2.54 9.32 3.61
CA THR A 775 -1.76 8.42 4.50
C THR A 775 -2.64 7.37 5.19
N GLY A 776 -3.93 7.68 5.32
CA GLY A 776 -5.00 6.86 5.90
C GLY A 776 -6.34 7.52 5.58
N PHE A 777 -7.42 6.73 5.58
CA PHE A 777 -8.77 7.22 5.29
C PHE A 777 -9.82 6.37 6.02
N ARG A 778 -9.89 6.54 7.34
CA ARG A 778 -10.64 5.67 8.25
C ARG A 778 -11.34 6.42 9.39
N ASP A 779 -12.01 5.66 10.23
CA ASP A 779 -12.62 6.08 11.49
C ASP A 779 -13.70 7.16 11.32
N PRO A 780 -14.75 6.89 10.53
CA PRO A 780 -15.81 7.85 10.29
C PRO A 780 -16.54 8.18 11.60
N PHE A 781 -16.50 9.45 12.00
CA PHE A 781 -17.20 9.94 13.20
C PHE A 781 -18.38 10.81 12.83
N VAL A 782 -19.60 10.31 13.08
CA VAL A 782 -20.86 11.00 12.79
C VAL A 782 -21.32 11.88 13.97
N PHE A 783 -21.68 13.12 13.67
CA PHE A 783 -22.12 14.11 14.66
C PHE A 783 -23.13 15.11 14.08
N GLN A 784 -23.87 15.80 14.96
CA GLN A 784 -24.71 16.95 14.62
C GLN A 784 -24.18 18.17 15.35
N ASN A 785 -24.25 19.35 14.72
CA ASN A 785 -23.83 20.60 15.34
C ASN A 785 -24.50 21.82 14.68
N SER A 786 -25.17 22.65 15.47
CA SER A 786 -25.93 23.80 14.97
C SER A 786 -25.06 24.94 14.45
N GLN A 787 -23.81 25.07 14.90
CA GLN A 787 -22.87 26.06 14.37
C GLN A 787 -22.40 25.68 12.96
N PHE A 788 -22.21 24.39 12.68
CA PHE A 788 -21.95 23.91 11.32
C PHE A 788 -23.15 24.12 10.42
N ASP A 789 -24.36 23.86 10.91
CA ASP A 789 -25.59 24.12 10.15
C ASP A 789 -25.66 25.59 9.73
N ALA A 790 -25.39 26.51 10.68
CA ALA A 790 -25.40 27.95 10.43
C ALA A 790 -24.31 28.41 9.46
N GLU A 791 -23.07 27.94 9.65
CA GLU A 791 -21.90 28.37 8.87
C GLU A 791 -21.93 27.82 7.43
N LEU A 792 -22.45 26.60 7.23
CA LEU A 792 -22.55 25.94 5.93
C LEU A 792 -23.91 26.12 5.24
N GLY A 793 -24.86 26.82 5.89
CA GLY A 793 -26.23 26.96 5.41
C GLY A 793 -26.96 25.63 5.23
N SER A 794 -26.68 24.66 6.11
CA SER A 794 -27.28 23.31 6.08
C SER A 794 -28.63 23.30 6.80
N ALA A 795 -29.45 22.27 6.58
CA ALA A 795 -30.72 22.14 7.28
C ALA A 795 -30.48 21.84 8.77
N PRO A 796 -31.29 22.36 9.70
CA PRO A 796 -31.13 22.08 11.13
C PRO A 796 -31.13 20.58 11.42
N GLY A 797 -30.10 20.11 12.13
CA GLY A 797 -29.94 18.69 12.46
C GLY A 797 -29.33 17.86 11.33
N THR A 798 -28.57 18.47 10.42
CA THR A 798 -27.80 17.74 9.41
C THR A 798 -26.76 16.86 10.09
N TRP A 799 -26.60 15.61 9.63
CA TRP A 799 -25.49 14.77 10.06
C TRP A 799 -24.22 15.12 9.29
N TYR A 800 -23.14 15.34 10.03
CA TYR A 800 -21.79 15.48 9.52
C TYR A 800 -21.01 14.21 9.82
N THR A 801 -19.99 13.93 9.02
CA THR A 801 -18.97 12.94 9.36
C THR A 801 -17.59 13.49 9.08
N VAL A 802 -16.65 13.22 9.97
CA VAL A 802 -15.22 13.33 9.65
C VAL A 802 -14.61 11.97 9.42
N ILE A 803 -13.65 11.91 8.52
CA ILE A 803 -12.79 10.75 8.29
C ILE A 803 -11.37 11.18 8.61
N SER A 804 -10.70 10.41 9.47
CA SER A 804 -9.34 10.67 9.92
C SER A 804 -8.30 10.10 8.96
N GLY A 805 -7.17 10.79 8.88
CA GLY A 805 -6.04 10.37 8.08
C GLY A 805 -5.01 11.47 7.90
N GLY A 806 -4.59 11.67 6.66
CA GLY A 806 -3.61 12.68 6.28
C GLY A 806 -3.30 12.60 4.80
N VAL A 807 -2.36 13.43 4.34
CA VAL A 807 -1.92 13.49 2.94
C VAL A 807 -0.40 13.35 2.90
N HIS A 808 0.07 12.37 2.13
CA HIS A 808 1.50 12.10 1.99
C HIS A 808 2.25 13.33 1.47
N GLY A 809 3.27 13.74 2.20
CA GLY A 809 4.09 14.92 1.87
C GLY A 809 3.50 16.26 2.33
N GLU A 810 2.27 16.28 2.85
CA GLU A 810 1.64 17.49 3.40
C GLU A 810 1.49 17.41 4.92
N GLY A 811 0.79 16.39 5.45
CA GLY A 811 0.58 16.21 6.89
C GLY A 811 -0.75 15.56 7.27
N PRO A 812 -1.03 15.40 8.56
CA PRO A 812 -2.26 14.82 9.09
C PRO A 812 -3.48 15.68 8.76
N SER A 813 -4.65 15.06 8.61
CA SER A 813 -5.88 15.73 8.16
C SER A 813 -7.14 15.04 8.65
N GLN A 814 -8.19 15.84 8.87
CA GLN A 814 -9.55 15.36 9.00
C GLN A 814 -10.35 15.82 7.77
N PHE A 815 -10.98 14.87 7.07
CA PHE A 815 -11.81 15.14 5.89
C PHE A 815 -13.27 15.25 6.32
N LEU A 816 -13.88 16.41 6.12
CA LEU A 816 -15.26 16.66 6.54
C LEU A 816 -16.25 16.38 5.41
N TYR A 817 -17.36 15.75 5.77
CA TYR A 817 -18.49 15.50 4.89
C TYR A 817 -19.80 15.87 5.58
N ARG A 818 -20.83 16.18 4.79
CA ARG A 818 -22.22 16.31 5.28
C ARG A 818 -23.15 15.34 4.56
N GLN A 819 -24.18 14.92 5.27
CA GLN A 819 -25.28 14.14 4.72
C GLN A 819 -25.96 14.90 3.58
N HIS A 820 -26.13 14.25 2.44
CA HIS A 820 -26.80 14.84 1.27
C HIS A 820 -28.27 14.42 1.17
N ASP A 821 -28.59 13.19 1.53
CA ASP A 821 -29.92 12.56 1.40
C ASP A 821 -30.39 11.91 2.71
N PRO A 822 -31.71 11.81 2.95
CA PRO A 822 -32.25 11.23 4.18
C PRO A 822 -31.98 9.72 4.34
N GLU A 823 -31.64 9.02 3.26
CA GLU A 823 -31.26 7.61 3.26
C GLU A 823 -29.79 7.36 3.64
N PHE A 824 -29.01 8.44 3.87
CA PHE A 824 -27.58 8.40 4.22
C PHE A 824 -26.68 7.77 3.13
N GLN A 825 -27.16 7.74 1.89
CA GLN A 825 -26.49 7.10 0.76
C GLN A 825 -25.30 7.90 0.25
N TYR A 826 -25.42 9.22 0.25
CA TYR A 826 -24.46 10.16 -0.31
C TYR A 826 -23.98 11.14 0.76
N TRP A 827 -22.67 11.32 0.78
CA TRP A 827 -21.97 12.21 1.70
C TRP A 827 -21.20 13.24 0.86
N GLU A 828 -21.61 14.50 0.96
CA GLU A 828 -21.00 15.61 0.24
C GLU A 828 -19.69 16.01 0.94
N GLU A 829 -18.59 16.01 0.18
CA GLU A 829 -17.26 16.42 0.66
C GLU A 829 -17.18 17.93 0.84
N LEU A 830 -16.66 18.36 2.00
CA LEU A 830 -16.55 19.77 2.39
C LEU A 830 -15.10 20.25 2.55
N GLY A 831 -14.12 19.40 2.26
CA GLY A 831 -12.70 19.70 2.37
C GLY A 831 -12.03 19.13 3.61
N GLN A 832 -10.72 19.38 3.67
CA GLN A 832 -9.93 19.22 4.89
C GLN A 832 -10.26 20.40 5.83
N TRP A 833 -11.25 20.21 6.70
CA TRP A 833 -11.66 21.26 7.64
C TRP A 833 -10.54 21.55 8.66
N TRP A 834 -9.79 20.53 9.06
CA TRP A 834 -8.57 20.65 9.84
C TRP A 834 -7.43 19.88 9.18
N HIS A 835 -6.30 20.56 9.03
CA HIS A 835 -5.05 20.05 8.47
C HIS A 835 -3.88 20.74 9.17
N GLU A 836 -2.84 19.98 9.47
CA GLU A 836 -1.60 20.50 10.05
C GLU A 836 -0.41 20.02 9.20
N PRO A 837 0.65 20.83 9.05
CA PRO A 837 1.82 20.38 8.29
C PRO A 837 2.49 19.18 8.97
N ALA A 838 3.08 18.30 8.17
CA ALA A 838 3.65 17.03 8.60
C ALA A 838 4.64 17.22 9.75
N ASN A 839 4.39 16.46 10.82
CA ASN A 839 5.20 16.40 12.02
C ASN A 839 5.37 17.75 12.74
N THR A 840 4.43 18.69 12.56
CA THR A 840 4.41 19.93 13.35
C THR A 840 3.79 19.70 14.73
N THR A 841 3.70 20.76 15.52
CA THR A 841 3.32 20.71 16.93
C THR A 841 2.56 21.97 17.34
N TRP A 842 1.69 21.84 18.34
CA TRP A 842 1.13 22.99 19.05
C TRP A 842 2.20 23.66 19.91
N GLY A 843 2.41 24.96 19.76
CA GLY A 843 3.45 25.70 20.47
C GLY A 843 4.84 25.10 20.22
N ASN A 844 5.53 24.70 21.28
CA ASN A 844 6.82 23.99 21.22
C ASN A 844 6.70 22.46 21.39
N GLY A 845 5.47 21.94 21.56
CA GLY A 845 5.18 20.51 21.75
C GLY A 845 5.17 20.00 23.18
N ASP A 846 5.43 20.87 24.15
CA ASP A 846 5.48 20.47 25.55
C ASP A 846 4.11 20.05 26.11
N TRP A 847 3.02 20.65 25.62
CA TRP A 847 1.68 20.55 26.22
C TRP A 847 0.72 19.62 25.46
N ALA A 848 0.93 19.45 24.15
CA ALA A 848 0.04 18.67 23.29
C ALA A 848 0.78 17.70 22.36
N GLY A 849 2.04 17.34 22.66
CA GLY A 849 2.81 16.44 21.82
C GLY A 849 2.95 16.98 20.39
N ARG A 850 2.88 16.11 19.38
CA ARG A 850 2.98 16.48 17.96
C ARG A 850 1.71 16.10 17.23
N TRP A 851 1.36 16.87 16.19
CA TRP A 851 0.28 16.50 15.27
C TRP A 851 0.62 15.26 14.44
N GLY A 852 1.92 15.00 14.25
CA GLY A 852 2.42 13.80 13.62
C GLY A 852 2.22 13.80 12.11
N PHE A 853 2.09 12.60 11.52
CA PHE A 853 1.98 12.41 10.07
C PHE A 853 0.59 11.91 9.64
N ASN A 854 -0.18 11.36 10.58
CA ASN A 854 -1.51 10.82 10.34
C ASN A 854 -2.38 10.99 11.60
N PHE A 855 -3.61 11.43 11.40
CA PHE A 855 -4.64 11.42 12.44
C PHE A 855 -5.45 10.11 12.38
N GLU A 856 -5.88 9.65 13.55
CA GLU A 856 -6.78 8.51 13.76
C GLU A 856 -7.89 8.93 14.72
N VAL A 857 -9.02 8.21 14.74
CA VAL A 857 -10.11 8.33 15.72
C VAL A 857 -10.57 9.77 16.02
N GLY A 858 -10.93 10.54 14.98
CA GLY A 858 -11.27 11.96 15.14
C GLY A 858 -12.70 12.16 15.63
N ASN A 859 -12.92 12.61 16.86
CA ASN A 859 -14.25 12.99 17.38
C ASN A 859 -14.44 14.50 17.32
N ILE A 860 -15.69 14.95 17.11
CA ILE A 860 -16.07 16.37 17.11
C ILE A 860 -17.33 16.56 17.94
N PHE A 861 -17.31 17.56 18.83
CA PHE A 861 -18.41 17.82 19.74
C PHE A 861 -18.37 19.27 20.25
N GLY A 862 -19.52 19.76 20.70
CA GLY A 862 -19.64 21.06 21.36
C GLY A 862 -19.75 20.88 22.88
N LEU A 863 -19.07 21.73 23.65
CA LEU A 863 -19.08 21.70 25.11
C LEU A 863 -19.39 23.07 25.73
N ASP A 864 -20.01 23.04 26.91
CA ASP A 864 -20.04 24.15 27.85
C ASP A 864 -19.56 23.71 29.25
N GLU A 865 -19.77 24.52 30.29
CA GLU A 865 -19.34 24.20 31.66
C GLU A 865 -20.09 23.00 32.28
N GLN A 866 -21.28 22.65 31.78
CA GLN A 866 -22.10 21.56 32.31
C GLN A 866 -21.85 20.23 31.60
N GLY A 867 -21.45 20.25 30.33
CA GLY A 867 -21.20 19.04 29.54
C GLY A 867 -21.35 19.26 28.04
N TYR A 868 -22.07 18.36 27.38
CA TYR A 868 -22.32 18.46 25.94
C TYR A 868 -23.34 19.56 25.65
N ASN A 869 -23.02 20.40 24.68
CA ASN A 869 -23.91 21.43 24.19
C ASN A 869 -23.61 21.68 22.70
N ALA A 870 -24.57 21.44 21.82
CA ALA A 870 -24.38 21.63 20.37
C ALA A 870 -24.03 23.08 19.97
N GLU A 871 -24.45 24.07 20.76
CA GLU A 871 -24.13 25.49 20.60
C GLU A 871 -22.88 25.92 21.39
N GLY A 872 -22.29 25.00 22.15
CA GLY A 872 -21.11 25.23 22.96
C GLY A 872 -19.82 25.40 22.14
N GLU A 873 -18.70 25.55 22.84
CA GLU A 873 -17.40 25.63 22.19
C GLU A 873 -17.04 24.32 21.49
N ILE A 874 -16.46 24.40 20.29
CA ILE A 874 -16.11 23.22 19.49
C ILE A 874 -14.79 22.62 19.96
N PHE A 875 -14.84 21.33 20.26
CA PHE A 875 -13.69 20.50 20.59
C PHE A 875 -13.56 19.35 19.59
N THR A 876 -12.33 18.89 19.43
CA THR A 876 -12.00 17.63 18.77
C THR A 876 -11.01 16.83 19.60
N THR A 877 -11.18 15.51 19.63
CA THR A 877 -10.20 14.55 20.13
C THR A 877 -9.68 13.72 18.98
N LEU A 878 -8.40 13.36 19.00
CA LEU A 878 -7.81 12.49 17.98
C LEU A 878 -6.56 11.77 18.46
N GLY A 879 -6.25 10.68 17.79
CA GLY A 879 -4.95 10.03 17.85
C GLY A 879 -4.01 10.65 16.82
N ALA A 880 -2.76 10.94 17.20
CA ALA A 880 -1.72 11.38 16.27
C ALA A 880 -0.58 10.36 16.20
N GLU A 881 -0.32 9.82 15.00
CA GLU A 881 0.78 8.88 14.75
C GLU A 881 2.03 9.59 14.24
N TRP A 882 3.20 9.29 14.83
CA TRP A 882 4.48 9.80 14.36
C TRP A 882 5.68 8.91 14.70
N SER A 883 6.83 9.20 14.09
CA SER A 883 8.08 8.44 14.23
C SER A 883 9.28 9.37 14.20
N LEU A 884 10.40 8.92 14.77
CA LEU A 884 11.68 9.62 14.70
C LEU A 884 12.36 9.35 13.35
N ASP A 885 13.14 10.31 12.87
CA ASP A 885 13.98 10.07 11.70
C ASP A 885 15.17 9.15 12.04
N PRO A 886 15.50 8.17 11.17
CA PRO A 886 14.78 7.82 9.93
C PRO A 886 13.53 6.97 10.20
N ILE A 887 12.43 7.32 9.54
CA ILE A 887 11.15 6.60 9.62
C ILE A 887 11.33 5.13 9.23
N VAL A 888 10.83 4.23 10.09
CA VAL A 888 10.82 2.78 9.86
C VAL A 888 9.51 2.39 9.16
N PRO A 889 9.54 1.68 8.01
CA PRO A 889 8.33 1.26 7.33
C PRO A 889 7.41 0.40 8.20
N GLN A 890 6.11 0.70 8.15
CA GLN A 890 5.02 0.09 8.92
C GLN A 890 5.14 0.21 10.45
N VAL A 891 5.92 1.18 10.93
CA VAL A 891 6.08 1.45 12.36
C VAL A 891 5.69 2.89 12.68
N SER A 892 4.90 3.06 13.73
CA SER A 892 4.68 4.34 14.40
C SER A 892 5.31 4.21 15.79
N ASP A 893 6.44 4.88 16.01
CA ASP A 893 7.16 4.82 17.30
C ASP A 893 6.34 5.48 18.42
N PHE A 894 5.55 6.49 18.07
CA PHE A 894 4.77 7.29 19.00
C PHE A 894 3.32 7.43 18.53
N ARG A 895 2.42 7.34 19.51
CA ARG A 895 0.98 7.53 19.38
C ARG A 895 0.54 8.43 20.50
N GLU A 896 -0.03 9.57 20.16
CA GLU A 896 -0.41 10.61 21.12
C GLU A 896 -1.92 10.80 21.12
N MET A 897 -2.54 10.72 22.30
CA MET A 897 -3.98 10.95 22.45
C MET A 897 -4.27 12.40 22.78
N LEU A 898 -4.71 13.17 21.79
CA LEU A 898 -4.80 14.62 21.83
C LEU A 898 -6.24 15.13 21.91
N TRP A 899 -6.38 16.38 22.36
CA TRP A 899 -7.58 17.19 22.20
C TRP A 899 -7.21 18.61 21.76
N ALA A 900 -8.10 19.25 21.02
CA ALA A 900 -7.99 20.66 20.63
C ALA A 900 -9.34 21.35 20.72
N ALA A 901 -9.35 22.60 21.18
CA ALA A 901 -10.50 23.49 21.14
C ALA A 901 -10.23 24.60 20.12
N GLY A 902 -11.22 24.98 19.34
CA GLY A 902 -10.99 25.90 18.25
C GLY A 902 -12.24 26.54 17.70
N ASN A 903 -12.02 27.59 16.92
CA ASN A 903 -13.09 28.28 16.22
C ASN A 903 -13.24 27.68 14.83
N ILE A 904 -14.47 27.68 14.33
CA ILE A 904 -14.76 27.43 12.92
C ILE A 904 -14.88 28.75 12.16
N SER A 905 -14.40 28.76 10.92
CA SER A 905 -14.56 29.87 9.98
C SER A 905 -14.76 29.34 8.56
N THR A 906 -15.39 30.13 7.70
CA THR A 906 -15.43 29.82 6.25
C THR A 906 -14.39 30.65 5.51
N GLU A 907 -13.47 29.95 4.83
CA GLU A 907 -12.47 30.55 3.95
C GLU A 907 -12.65 30.03 2.53
N ASN A 908 -12.90 30.93 1.56
CA ASN A 908 -13.14 30.56 0.15
C ASN A 908 -14.24 29.50 -0.04
N GLY A 909 -15.29 29.53 0.80
CA GLY A 909 -16.39 28.56 0.75
C GLY A 909 -16.09 27.20 1.37
N LYS A 910 -14.93 27.02 2.01
CA LYS A 910 -14.59 25.81 2.77
C LYS A 910 -14.52 26.15 4.25
N ILE A 911 -15.15 25.32 5.08
CA ILE A 911 -15.06 25.45 6.53
C ILE A 911 -13.67 25.04 7.01
N LYS A 912 -13.15 25.77 7.99
CA LYS A 912 -11.84 25.57 8.60
C LYS A 912 -11.94 25.58 10.11
N PHE A 913 -11.22 24.68 10.75
CA PHE A 913 -11.04 24.65 12.20
C PHE A 913 -9.67 25.23 12.54
N GLN A 914 -9.66 26.22 13.42
CA GLN A 914 -8.43 26.85 13.90
C GLN A 914 -8.26 26.61 15.41
N PRO A 915 -7.28 25.78 15.81
CA PRO A 915 -7.00 25.52 17.22
C PRO A 915 -6.66 26.80 17.99
N THR A 916 -7.27 26.98 19.15
CA THR A 916 -7.01 28.08 20.10
C THR A 916 -6.30 27.60 21.37
N MET A 917 -6.46 26.32 21.71
CA MET A 917 -5.73 25.60 22.75
C MET A 917 -5.74 24.11 22.44
N ALA A 918 -4.71 23.39 22.85
CA ALA A 918 -4.61 21.95 22.66
C ALA A 918 -3.86 21.27 23.81
N GLY A 919 -4.18 20.02 24.08
CA GLY A 919 -3.54 19.22 25.12
C GLY A 919 -3.64 17.73 24.85
N LYS A 920 -3.25 16.93 25.84
CA LYS A 920 -3.44 15.48 25.81
C LYS A 920 -4.66 15.07 26.62
N LEU A 921 -5.46 14.16 26.08
CA LEU A 921 -6.57 13.56 26.80
C LEU A 921 -6.06 12.48 27.77
N ASP A 922 -4.97 11.82 27.43
CA ASP A 922 -4.19 11.00 28.37
C ASP A 922 -2.72 11.07 28.01
N TRP A 923 -1.87 11.12 29.02
CA TRP A 923 -0.42 11.19 28.86
C TRP A 923 0.26 9.82 28.76
N GLY A 924 -0.47 8.73 28.99
CA GLY A 924 0.06 7.38 28.99
C GLY A 924 0.47 6.96 27.58
N THR A 925 1.68 6.44 27.42
CA THR A 925 2.17 6.01 26.09
C THR A 925 1.37 4.84 25.49
N SER A 926 0.65 4.09 26.33
CA SER A 926 -0.25 3.00 25.92
C SER A 926 -1.72 3.43 25.84
N ALA A 927 -2.06 4.68 26.16
CA ALA A 927 -3.42 5.19 26.13
C ALA A 927 -3.68 5.88 24.78
N TYR A 928 -4.64 5.39 24.01
CA TYR A 928 -4.89 5.86 22.64
C TYR A 928 -6.35 5.64 22.22
N ALA A 929 -6.64 5.96 20.96
CA ALA A 929 -7.88 5.60 20.28
C ALA A 929 -9.16 6.03 21.03
N ALA A 930 -9.22 7.24 21.57
CA ALA A 930 -10.39 7.65 22.33
C ALA A 930 -11.64 7.72 21.43
N ALA A 931 -12.74 7.15 21.89
CA ALA A 931 -14.04 7.36 21.28
C ALA A 931 -15.02 7.89 22.31
N GLY A 932 -15.65 9.01 21.97
CA GLY A 932 -16.69 9.60 22.78
C GLY A 932 -18.02 9.73 22.05
N LYS A 933 -19.08 9.84 22.84
CA LYS A 933 -20.44 10.06 22.32
C LYS A 933 -21.25 10.93 23.27
N GLU A 934 -22.19 11.63 22.68
CA GLU A 934 -23.29 12.26 23.41
C GLU A 934 -24.06 11.21 24.22
N LEU A 935 -24.24 11.49 25.50
CA LEU A 935 -25.13 10.78 26.41
C LEU A 935 -26.18 11.79 26.90
N PRO A 936 -27.39 11.78 26.34
CA PRO A 936 -28.39 12.78 26.66
C PRO A 936 -28.93 12.61 28.08
N ALA A 937 -29.46 13.70 28.64
CA ALA A 937 -30.15 13.72 29.95
C ALA A 937 -31.34 12.76 29.99
N THR A 938 -31.88 12.40 28.83
CA THR A 938 -32.98 11.45 28.66
C THR A 938 -32.57 9.98 28.73
N SER A 939 -31.28 9.66 28.66
CA SER A 939 -30.78 8.28 28.83
C SER A 939 -31.08 7.75 30.24
N ILE A 940 -31.18 6.42 30.40
CA ILE A 940 -31.46 5.82 31.71
C ILE A 940 -30.34 6.17 32.72
N ALA A 941 -29.09 6.12 32.30
CA ALA A 941 -27.94 6.45 33.16
C ALA A 941 -28.04 7.89 33.66
N SER A 942 -28.26 8.86 32.77
CA SER A 942 -28.42 10.27 33.14
C SER A 942 -29.65 10.53 34.00
N GLN A 943 -30.77 9.84 33.75
CA GLN A 943 -31.98 9.96 34.58
C GLN A 943 -31.75 9.48 36.02
N LYS A 944 -30.99 8.37 36.20
CA LYS A 944 -30.66 7.84 37.52
C LYS A 944 -29.73 8.77 38.30
N SER A 945 -28.75 9.38 37.63
CA SER A 945 -27.76 10.26 38.27
C SER A 945 -28.16 11.74 38.31
N GLY A 946 -29.24 12.12 37.61
CA GLY A 946 -29.65 13.51 37.44
C GLY A 946 -28.68 14.33 36.58
N ALA A 947 -27.94 13.68 35.68
CA ALA A 947 -26.97 14.36 34.82
C ALA A 947 -27.64 15.14 33.67
N PRO A 948 -27.04 16.28 33.25
CA PRO A 948 -27.44 16.96 32.02
C PRO A 948 -26.98 16.17 30.78
N ASP A 949 -27.07 16.77 29.60
CA ASP A 949 -26.44 16.22 28.40
C ASP A 949 -24.91 16.19 28.58
N ARG A 950 -24.30 15.05 28.25
CA ARG A 950 -22.88 14.79 28.50
C ARG A 950 -22.19 14.36 27.22
N PHE A 951 -20.88 14.61 27.15
CA PHE A 951 -20.01 13.91 26.21
C PHE A 951 -19.13 12.97 27.02
N VAL A 952 -19.33 11.67 26.84
CA VAL A 952 -18.60 10.62 27.57
C VAL A 952 -17.58 9.99 26.63
N SER A 953 -16.32 9.96 27.03
CA SER A 953 -15.21 9.42 26.25
C SER A 953 -14.59 8.19 26.94
N TYR A 954 -14.35 7.15 26.16
CA TYR A 954 -13.57 5.97 26.56
C TYR A 954 -12.27 5.95 25.77
N LEU A 955 -11.18 5.59 26.44
CA LEU A 955 -9.87 5.45 25.80
C LEU A 955 -9.45 3.99 25.83
N TRP A 956 -8.73 3.55 24.81
CA TRP A 956 -8.08 2.26 24.80
C TRP A 956 -6.76 2.31 25.58
N LEU A 957 -6.53 1.35 26.47
CA LEU A 957 -5.23 1.08 27.06
C LEU A 957 -4.68 -0.23 26.49
N THR A 958 -3.71 -0.14 25.56
CA THR A 958 -3.17 -1.32 24.86
C THR A 958 -2.45 -2.24 25.83
N GLY A 959 -2.62 -3.56 25.70
CA GLY A 959 -1.99 -4.53 26.59
C GLY A 959 -0.53 -4.86 26.28
N ASP A 960 -0.09 -4.68 25.04
CA ASP A 960 1.18 -5.18 24.50
C ASP A 960 1.95 -4.12 23.70
N PHE A 961 1.64 -2.84 23.94
CA PHE A 961 2.26 -1.68 23.29
C PHE A 961 2.12 -1.75 21.77
N TYR A 962 0.86 -1.85 21.30
CA TYR A 962 0.51 -1.91 19.88
C TYR A 962 1.14 -3.11 19.15
N ASP A 963 1.08 -4.30 19.77
CA ASP A 963 1.62 -5.57 19.24
C ASP A 963 3.16 -5.58 19.00
N THR A 964 3.91 -4.74 19.73
CA THR A 964 5.38 -4.66 19.60
C THR A 964 6.14 -5.38 20.72
N LEU A 965 5.46 -5.79 21.78
CA LEU A 965 6.06 -6.49 22.93
C LEU A 965 5.77 -7.99 22.92
N ASP A 966 6.81 -8.80 23.16
CA ASP A 966 6.72 -10.26 23.36
C ASP A 966 6.16 -10.61 24.75
N PHE A 967 4.90 -10.22 24.99
CA PHE A 967 4.18 -10.39 26.26
C PHE A 967 3.60 -11.83 26.39
N PRO A 968 3.42 -12.39 27.60
CA PRO A 968 2.78 -13.70 27.83
C PRO A 968 1.26 -13.70 27.55
N THR A 969 0.87 -13.33 26.33
CA THR A 969 -0.51 -13.14 25.87
C THR A 969 -1.34 -14.42 25.97
N ASN A 970 -0.77 -15.58 25.63
CA ASN A 970 -1.48 -16.86 25.71
C ASN A 970 -1.80 -17.27 27.16
N GLN A 971 -0.90 -16.94 28.09
CA GLN A 971 -1.08 -17.22 29.52
C GLN A 971 -2.11 -16.27 30.14
N GLN A 972 -2.13 -15.00 29.72
CA GLN A 972 -3.12 -14.01 30.18
C GLN A 972 -4.49 -14.26 29.54
N ASN A 973 -4.56 -14.68 28.28
CA ASN A 973 -5.79 -14.96 27.52
C ASN A 973 -6.75 -13.75 27.38
N TRP A 974 -6.23 -12.54 27.60
CA TRP A 974 -6.85 -11.28 27.25
C TRP A 974 -5.76 -10.22 27.05
N THR A 975 -6.03 -9.19 26.25
CA THR A 975 -5.08 -8.11 25.97
C THR A 975 -5.80 -6.78 25.86
N GLY A 976 -5.40 -5.81 26.69
CA GLY A 976 -5.97 -4.46 26.72
C GLY A 976 -7.22 -4.33 27.57
N ALA A 977 -7.63 -3.09 27.80
CA ALA A 977 -8.89 -2.69 28.43
C ALA A 977 -9.24 -1.26 27.97
N LEU A 978 -10.49 -0.85 28.15
CA LEU A 978 -10.84 0.57 28.07
C LEU A 978 -10.64 1.21 29.45
N LEU A 979 -10.17 2.45 29.46
CA LEU A 979 -10.08 3.31 30.65
C LEU A 979 -11.49 3.66 31.16
N LEU A 980 -11.55 4.17 32.40
CA LEU A 980 -12.79 4.65 32.99
C LEU A 980 -13.48 5.70 32.09
N PRO A 981 -14.83 5.72 32.02
CA PRO A 981 -15.54 6.75 31.27
C PRO A 981 -15.16 8.13 31.78
N ARG A 982 -14.86 9.05 30.86
CA ARG A 982 -14.54 10.45 31.19
C ARG A 982 -15.65 11.37 30.72
N GLU A 983 -16.18 12.18 31.63
CA GLU A 983 -17.05 13.31 31.30
C GLU A 983 -16.18 14.50 30.88
N LEU A 984 -16.46 15.06 29.70
CA LEU A 984 -15.79 16.22 29.16
C LEU A 984 -16.67 17.47 29.28
N SER A 985 -16.09 18.58 29.74
CA SER A 985 -16.74 19.89 29.79
C SER A 985 -15.72 21.04 29.71
N VAL A 986 -16.19 22.27 29.56
CA VAL A 986 -15.33 23.47 29.60
C VAL A 986 -14.96 23.77 31.05
N GLY A 987 -13.68 23.73 31.37
CA GLY A 987 -13.16 24.04 32.70
C GLY A 987 -12.69 25.49 32.81
N LYS A 988 -12.99 26.13 33.93
CA LYS A 988 -12.49 27.48 34.29
C LYS A 988 -11.61 27.45 35.53
N ILE A 989 -10.51 28.19 35.48
CA ILE A 989 -9.61 28.42 36.61
C ILE A 989 -9.61 29.91 36.91
N SER A 990 -10.31 30.31 37.96
CA SER A 990 -10.47 31.73 38.36
C SER A 990 -9.41 32.14 39.39
N ASN A 991 -9.23 33.46 39.56
CA ASN A 991 -8.28 34.07 40.50
C ASN A 991 -6.81 33.69 40.24
N VAL A 992 -6.44 33.44 38.99
CA VAL A 992 -5.06 33.12 38.62
C VAL A 992 -4.24 34.41 38.53
N VAL A 993 -3.04 34.44 39.08
CA VAL A 993 -2.13 35.59 38.99
C VAL A 993 -1.73 35.81 37.53
N ASP A 994 -1.85 37.05 37.05
CA ASP A 994 -1.38 37.44 35.72
C ASP A 994 0.17 37.53 35.70
N ASN A 995 0.83 36.42 35.35
CA ASN A 995 2.29 36.32 35.24
C ASN A 995 2.71 35.59 33.95
N GLU A 996 4.02 35.43 33.71
CA GLU A 996 4.52 34.82 32.47
C GLU A 996 3.98 33.39 32.22
N LEU A 997 3.63 32.66 33.28
CA LEU A 997 3.16 31.28 33.20
C LEU A 997 1.76 31.16 32.58
N VAL A 998 0.93 32.22 32.60
CA VAL A 998 -0.42 32.14 32.02
C VAL A 998 -0.46 32.41 30.52
N HIS A 999 0.58 33.07 29.97
CA HIS A 999 0.61 33.56 28.59
C HIS A 999 1.33 32.62 27.59
N GLU A 1000 1.66 31.41 28.00
CA GLU A 1000 2.23 30.39 27.10
C GLU A 1000 1.19 29.83 26.13
N THR A 1001 1.65 29.42 24.94
CA THR A 1001 0.86 28.60 24.01
C THR A 1001 0.79 27.17 24.55
N ALA A 1002 -0.30 26.85 25.24
CA ALA A 1002 -0.43 25.62 26.03
C ALA A 1002 -1.85 25.03 25.94
N SER A 1003 -2.22 24.20 26.92
CA SER A 1003 -3.52 23.53 27.03
C SER A 1003 -4.61 24.36 27.72
N TRP A 1004 -4.45 25.68 27.73
CA TRP A 1004 -5.41 26.64 28.26
C TRP A 1004 -5.30 27.95 27.49
N ARG A 1005 -6.27 28.84 27.69
CA ARG A 1005 -6.21 30.24 27.23
C ARG A 1005 -6.80 31.18 28.27
N VAL A 1006 -6.40 32.46 28.19
CA VAL A 1006 -6.98 33.53 29.02
C VAL A 1006 -8.35 33.92 28.46
N ALA A 1007 -9.40 33.81 29.28
CA ALA A 1007 -10.76 34.18 28.91
C ALA A 1007 -11.11 35.62 29.31
N SER A 1008 -10.65 36.07 30.48
CA SER A 1008 -10.83 37.44 30.95
C SER A 1008 -9.65 37.89 31.81
N ASN A 1009 -9.42 39.21 31.89
CA ASN A 1009 -8.37 39.83 32.70
C ASN A 1009 -8.98 40.97 33.51
N GLU A 1010 -8.92 40.85 34.83
CA GLU A 1010 -9.39 41.87 35.77
C GLU A 1010 -8.31 42.14 36.83
N SER A 1011 -7.76 43.35 36.86
CA SER A 1011 -6.97 43.86 38.00
C SER A 1011 -5.81 42.96 38.47
N GLY A 1012 -5.01 42.42 37.53
CA GLY A 1012 -3.81 41.61 37.83
C GLY A 1012 -4.09 40.15 38.17
N VAL A 1013 -5.34 39.72 38.04
CA VAL A 1013 -5.74 38.31 37.98
C VAL A 1013 -6.45 38.01 36.66
N VAL A 1014 -6.31 36.79 36.19
CA VAL A 1014 -6.94 36.26 34.98
C VAL A 1014 -7.82 35.07 35.29
N GLU A 1015 -8.80 34.83 34.42
CA GLU A 1015 -9.54 33.58 34.35
C GLU A 1015 -9.03 32.77 33.15
N LEU A 1016 -8.66 31.51 33.40
CA LEU A 1016 -8.22 30.58 32.36
C LEU A 1016 -9.35 29.62 31.98
N VAL A 1017 -9.40 29.24 30.72
CA VAL A 1017 -10.28 28.20 30.18
C VAL A 1017 -9.44 27.04 29.66
N THR A 1018 -9.87 25.81 29.90
CA THR A 1018 -9.22 24.55 29.47
C THR A 1018 -10.27 23.44 29.31
N LEU A 1019 -9.87 22.26 28.81
CA LEU A 1019 -10.72 21.07 28.83
C LEU A 1019 -10.74 20.47 30.24
N LYS A 1020 -11.93 20.38 30.82
CA LYS A 1020 -12.18 19.58 32.01
C LYS A 1020 -12.40 18.13 31.61
N GLN A 1021 -11.72 17.22 32.27
CA GLN A 1021 -11.81 15.78 32.07
C GLN A 1021 -11.86 15.07 33.44
N GLU A 1022 -13.02 14.55 33.79
CA GLU A 1022 -13.28 13.90 35.07
C GLU A 1022 -13.79 12.48 34.87
N ILE A 1023 -13.49 11.57 35.81
CA ILE A 1023 -14.13 10.25 35.84
C ILE A 1023 -15.64 10.47 35.91
N GLY A 1024 -16.40 9.71 35.10
CA GLY A 1024 -17.85 9.78 35.06
C GLY A 1024 -18.45 9.70 36.46
N ARG A 1025 -19.42 10.57 36.75
CA ARG A 1025 -19.88 10.80 38.13
C ARG A 1025 -20.40 9.53 38.80
N GLU A 1026 -21.07 8.67 38.05
CA GLU A 1026 -21.59 7.39 38.54
C GLU A 1026 -20.44 6.42 38.83
N ALA A 1027 -19.46 6.34 37.93
CA ALA A 1027 -18.27 5.53 38.11
C ALA A 1027 -17.44 6.00 39.32
N LEU A 1028 -17.22 7.31 39.48
CA LEU A 1028 -16.49 7.85 40.64
C LEU A 1028 -17.24 7.57 41.96
N ALA A 1029 -18.56 7.74 41.98
CA ALA A 1029 -19.38 7.41 43.13
C ALA A 1029 -19.30 5.92 43.48
N ALA A 1030 -19.31 5.04 42.47
CA ALA A 1030 -19.17 3.60 42.67
C ALA A 1030 -17.77 3.21 43.18
N LEU A 1031 -16.70 3.77 42.60
CA LEU A 1031 -15.31 3.55 43.01
C LEU A 1031 -15.07 3.96 44.48
N THR A 1032 -15.79 4.96 44.96
CA THR A 1032 -15.65 5.52 46.32
C THR A 1032 -16.73 5.03 47.30
N SER A 1033 -17.60 4.11 46.89
CA SER A 1033 -18.72 3.60 47.71
C SER A 1033 -18.32 2.61 48.80
N GLY A 1034 -17.14 1.98 48.68
CA GLY A 1034 -16.63 0.98 49.62
C GLY A 1034 -16.08 1.54 50.93
N ASP A 1035 -15.49 0.65 51.73
CA ASP A 1035 -14.86 1.03 53.00
C ASP A 1035 -13.71 2.04 52.75
N ALA A 1036 -13.80 3.18 53.44
CA ALA A 1036 -12.82 4.25 53.34
C ALA A 1036 -11.93 4.29 54.59
N THR A 1037 -10.63 4.47 54.39
CA THR A 1037 -9.68 4.71 55.47
C THR A 1037 -8.95 6.03 55.25
N ILE A 1038 -8.77 6.78 56.34
CA ILE A 1038 -8.12 8.09 56.30
C ILE A 1038 -6.73 7.94 56.89
N GLU A 1039 -5.71 8.16 56.06
CA GLU A 1039 -4.34 8.35 56.54
C GLU A 1039 -4.14 9.83 56.89
N PRO A 1040 -3.75 10.15 58.14
CA PRO A 1040 -3.57 11.53 58.57
C PRO A 1040 -2.55 12.30 57.72
N GLY A 1041 -2.92 13.52 57.35
CA GLY A 1041 -2.05 14.45 56.66
C GLY A 1041 -0.77 14.75 57.46
N ARG A 1042 0.28 15.17 56.72
CA ARG A 1042 1.60 15.47 57.29
C ARG A 1042 2.43 16.37 56.40
N THR A 1043 3.40 17.02 57.03
CA THR A 1043 4.43 17.79 56.36
C THR A 1043 5.73 16.98 56.25
N LEU A 1044 6.33 16.92 55.07
CA LEU A 1044 7.64 16.31 54.85
C LEU A 1044 8.64 17.35 54.37
N ASN A 1045 9.80 17.41 55.04
CA ASN A 1045 10.87 18.41 54.84
C ASN A 1045 12.24 17.80 54.52
N SER A 1046 12.31 16.47 54.43
CA SER A 1046 13.56 15.74 54.22
C SER A 1046 13.30 14.50 53.37
N PRO A 1047 14.16 14.18 52.37
CA PRO A 1047 14.00 13.03 51.49
C PRO A 1047 13.71 11.74 52.27
N GLY A 1048 12.69 11.00 51.84
CA GLY A 1048 12.27 9.79 52.52
C GLY A 1048 10.98 9.19 51.98
N ILE A 1049 10.78 7.92 52.32
CA ILE A 1049 9.56 7.16 52.04
C ILE A 1049 8.94 6.81 53.39
N VAL A 1050 7.66 7.14 53.57
CA VAL A 1050 6.96 6.91 54.84
C VAL A 1050 5.71 6.05 54.63
N PRO A 1051 5.68 4.79 55.10
CA PRO A 1051 4.52 3.92 54.95
C PRO A 1051 3.27 4.48 55.61
N PHE A 1052 2.11 4.18 55.01
CA PHE A 1052 0.80 4.43 55.64
C PHE A 1052 0.61 3.52 56.84
N GLN A 1053 -0.24 3.92 57.78
CA GLN A 1053 -0.53 3.16 58.99
C GLN A 1053 -1.36 1.90 58.68
N LYS A 1054 -2.23 1.98 57.67
CA LYS A 1054 -3.03 0.85 57.19
C LYS A 1054 -2.55 0.43 55.80
N ILE A 1055 -2.38 -0.88 55.62
CA ILE A 1055 -2.09 -1.49 54.32
C ILE A 1055 -3.43 -1.93 53.71
N PRO A 1056 -3.71 -1.60 52.44
CA PRO A 1056 -4.86 -2.11 51.71
C PRO A 1056 -4.94 -3.64 51.70
N ASP A 1057 -6.16 -4.18 51.80
CA ASP A 1057 -6.40 -5.63 51.79
C ASP A 1057 -6.25 -6.24 50.39
N SER A 1058 -6.37 -5.43 49.33
CA SER A 1058 -6.27 -5.89 47.94
C SER A 1058 -5.55 -4.88 47.04
N LYS A 1059 -5.33 -5.24 45.77
CA LYS A 1059 -4.79 -4.35 44.72
C LYS A 1059 -5.90 -3.54 44.02
N PHE A 1060 -7.03 -3.32 44.70
CA PHE A 1060 -8.21 -2.65 44.17
C PHE A 1060 -8.58 -1.50 45.11
N TYR A 1061 -8.16 -0.28 44.80
CA TYR A 1061 -8.42 0.88 45.64
C TYR A 1061 -8.32 2.21 44.89
N VAL A 1062 -8.93 3.25 45.46
CA VAL A 1062 -8.76 4.65 45.02
C VAL A 1062 -8.13 5.47 46.13
N ILE A 1063 -7.13 6.28 45.77
CA ILE A 1063 -6.50 7.26 46.66
C ILE A 1063 -6.96 8.65 46.23
N THR A 1064 -7.53 9.42 47.15
CA THR A 1064 -7.79 10.86 46.96
C THR A 1064 -6.94 11.65 47.94
N ALA A 1065 -6.14 12.59 47.43
CA ALA A 1065 -5.21 13.38 48.24
C ALA A 1065 -5.03 14.81 47.70
N SER A 1066 -4.71 15.73 48.60
CA SER A 1066 -4.32 17.11 48.26
C SER A 1066 -2.88 17.37 48.71
N LEU A 1067 -2.03 17.88 47.82
CA LEU A 1067 -0.67 18.29 48.12
C LEU A 1067 -0.52 19.80 47.92
N SER A 1068 -0.06 20.49 48.95
CA SER A 1068 0.22 21.93 48.91
C SER A 1068 1.72 22.18 48.97
N PHE A 1069 2.18 23.12 48.14
CA PHE A 1069 3.59 23.44 47.97
C PHE A 1069 3.86 24.91 48.33
N PRO A 1070 4.89 25.20 49.15
CA PRO A 1070 5.36 26.56 49.35
C PRO A 1070 5.87 27.19 48.05
N LYS A 1071 5.77 28.52 47.93
CA LYS A 1071 6.26 29.27 46.75
C LYS A 1071 7.73 29.01 46.41
N THR A 1072 8.56 28.68 47.41
CA THR A 1072 9.98 28.35 47.22
C THR A 1072 10.21 27.10 46.37
N CYS A 1073 9.18 26.25 46.18
CA CYS A 1073 9.29 25.01 45.41
C CYS A 1073 9.29 25.22 43.89
N ARG A 1074 8.86 26.40 43.40
CA ARG A 1074 8.72 26.69 41.96
C ARG A 1074 10.02 26.46 41.16
N GLU A 1075 11.16 26.78 41.78
CA GLU A 1075 12.51 26.61 41.19
C GLU A 1075 13.29 25.44 41.80
N SER A 1076 12.63 24.55 42.54
CA SER A 1076 13.26 23.43 43.25
C SER A 1076 13.30 22.14 42.42
N ASP A 1077 14.13 21.20 42.85
CA ASP A 1077 14.17 19.82 42.37
C ASP A 1077 13.21 18.88 43.13
N LEU A 1078 12.29 19.46 43.93
CA LEU A 1078 11.34 18.71 44.76
C LEU A 1078 10.50 17.74 43.94
N ARG A 1079 10.40 16.51 44.45
CA ARG A 1079 9.53 15.44 43.97
C ARG A 1079 8.67 14.97 45.14
N ALA A 1080 7.36 14.96 44.97
CA ALA A 1080 6.45 14.55 46.04
C ALA A 1080 5.22 13.81 45.50
N GLY A 1081 4.77 12.79 46.23
CA GLY A 1081 3.61 11.99 45.87
C GLY A 1081 3.51 10.71 46.69
N PHE A 1082 3.23 9.59 46.03
CA PHE A 1082 2.93 8.30 46.67
C PHE A 1082 3.67 7.15 45.99
N GLN A 1083 4.14 6.18 46.78
CA GLN A 1083 4.41 4.83 46.30
C GLN A 1083 3.17 3.97 46.50
N VAL A 1084 2.77 3.24 45.46
CA VAL A 1084 1.64 2.31 45.44
C VAL A 1084 2.12 0.92 45.02
N LEU A 1085 1.28 -0.10 45.21
CA LEU A 1085 1.60 -1.51 44.88
C LEU A 1085 2.98 -1.92 45.42
N SER A 1086 3.28 -1.53 46.66
CA SER A 1086 4.62 -1.66 47.22
C SER A 1086 4.77 -2.87 48.14
N SER A 1087 5.96 -3.45 48.14
CA SER A 1087 6.44 -4.47 49.08
C SER A 1087 7.95 -4.30 49.31
N GLU A 1088 8.63 -5.33 49.78
CA GLU A 1088 10.10 -5.39 49.79
C GLU A 1088 10.70 -5.62 48.40
N TYR A 1089 9.92 -6.13 47.44
CA TYR A 1089 10.41 -6.53 46.11
C TYR A 1089 9.98 -5.60 44.97
N GLU A 1090 8.80 -4.99 45.08
CA GLU A 1090 8.17 -4.19 44.03
C GLU A 1090 7.66 -2.86 44.60
N SER A 1091 7.57 -1.84 43.75
CA SER A 1091 7.01 -0.53 44.07
C SER A 1091 6.76 0.28 42.80
N THR A 1092 5.64 0.99 42.73
CA THR A 1092 5.35 1.98 41.67
C THR A 1092 5.30 3.36 42.31
N THR A 1093 6.11 4.32 41.84
CA THR A 1093 6.18 5.66 42.45
C THR A 1093 5.48 6.68 41.56
N ILE A 1094 4.48 7.36 42.10
CA ILE A 1094 3.70 8.40 41.41
C ILE A 1094 4.01 9.73 42.09
N TYR A 1095 4.60 10.69 41.39
CA TYR A 1095 5.02 11.95 41.99
C TYR A 1095 4.92 13.13 41.04
N TYR A 1096 4.71 14.31 41.60
CA TYR A 1096 4.83 15.58 40.89
C TYR A 1096 6.25 16.13 41.05
N GLN A 1097 6.79 16.70 39.97
CA GLN A 1097 8.12 17.30 39.92
C GLN A 1097 8.07 18.70 39.32
N PHE A 1098 8.58 19.70 40.05
CA PHE A 1098 8.54 21.10 39.60
C PHE A 1098 9.50 21.42 38.47
N SER A 1099 10.69 20.79 38.43
CA SER A 1099 11.73 21.14 37.45
C SER A 1099 11.30 21.02 35.98
N ASN A 1100 10.28 20.21 35.69
CA ASN A 1100 9.69 20.04 34.36
C ASN A 1100 8.15 20.09 34.39
N GLU A 1101 7.54 20.51 35.51
CA GLU A 1101 6.09 20.60 35.71
C GLU A 1101 5.36 19.31 35.30
N SER A 1102 5.77 18.16 35.84
CA SER A 1102 5.26 16.86 35.40
C SER A 1102 4.80 15.97 36.54
N VAL A 1103 3.71 15.23 36.31
CA VAL A 1103 3.34 14.03 37.06
C VAL A 1103 4.04 12.85 36.39
N ILE A 1104 4.79 12.07 37.17
CA ILE A 1104 5.59 10.94 36.69
C ILE A 1104 5.13 9.66 37.40
N VAL A 1105 4.98 8.58 36.64
CA VAL A 1105 4.81 7.22 37.15
C VAL A 1105 6.10 6.44 36.87
N ASP A 1106 6.93 6.27 37.89
CA ASP A 1106 8.13 5.45 37.84
C ASP A 1106 7.76 3.98 37.96
N ARG A 1107 8.02 3.24 36.87
CA ARG A 1107 7.71 1.81 36.74
C ARG A 1107 8.94 0.90 36.75
N SER A 1108 10.12 1.47 36.99
CA SER A 1108 11.40 0.72 36.98
C SER A 1108 11.41 -0.45 37.98
N ASN A 1109 10.60 -0.39 39.02
CA ASN A 1109 10.46 -1.44 40.04
C ASN A 1109 9.02 -1.95 40.22
N SER A 1110 8.11 -1.68 39.28
CA SER A 1110 6.69 -2.08 39.42
C SER A 1110 6.44 -3.59 39.35
N SER A 1111 7.31 -4.35 38.67
CA SER A 1111 7.10 -5.77 38.40
C SER A 1111 8.37 -6.60 38.53
N ALA A 1112 8.35 -7.58 39.43
CA ALA A 1112 9.34 -8.63 39.50
C ALA A 1112 9.27 -9.57 38.28
N ALA A 1113 8.09 -9.72 37.67
CA ALA A 1113 7.92 -10.52 36.47
C ALA A 1113 8.65 -9.94 35.25
N ALA A 1114 8.82 -8.62 35.17
CA ALA A 1114 9.63 -7.98 34.13
C ALA A 1114 11.11 -8.37 34.18
N ARG A 1115 11.61 -8.87 35.32
CA ARG A 1115 12.98 -9.37 35.46
C ARG A 1115 13.16 -10.80 34.95
N THR A 1116 12.06 -11.55 34.79
CA THR A 1116 12.07 -12.98 34.44
C THR A 1116 11.40 -13.28 33.09
N THR A 1117 10.62 -12.34 32.56
CA THR A 1117 9.81 -12.49 31.34
C THR A 1117 9.97 -11.25 30.46
N ASN A 1118 10.16 -11.45 29.16
CA ASN A 1118 10.18 -10.36 28.19
C ASN A 1118 8.79 -9.74 28.00
N GLY A 1119 8.73 -8.58 27.34
CA GLY A 1119 7.47 -7.93 26.94
C GLY A 1119 6.66 -7.28 28.07
N ILE A 1120 7.13 -7.31 29.32
CA ILE A 1120 6.54 -6.53 30.42
C ILE A 1120 7.26 -5.18 30.48
N ASP A 1121 6.63 -4.14 29.95
CA ASP A 1121 7.20 -2.79 29.91
C ASP A 1121 7.38 -2.20 31.31
N SER A 1122 8.53 -1.55 31.52
CA SER A 1122 8.92 -0.89 32.77
C SER A 1122 9.40 0.55 32.54
N ARG A 1123 9.16 1.12 31.34
CA ARG A 1123 9.48 2.52 31.05
C ARG A 1123 8.62 3.45 31.91
N ASN A 1124 9.20 4.55 32.35
CA ASN A 1124 8.47 5.57 33.09
C ASN A 1124 7.47 6.28 32.18
N GLU A 1125 6.36 6.68 32.75
CA GLU A 1125 5.36 7.50 32.10
C GLU A 1125 5.40 8.91 32.70
N ALA A 1126 5.15 9.93 31.89
CA ALA A 1126 5.18 11.31 32.35
C ALA A 1126 4.15 12.15 31.60
N GLY A 1127 3.48 13.03 32.34
CA GLY A 1127 2.62 14.03 31.76
C GLY A 1127 2.78 15.41 32.38
N ARG A 1128 2.74 16.46 31.55
CA ARG A 1128 2.87 17.83 32.04
C ARG A 1128 1.58 18.32 32.69
N LEU A 1129 1.72 18.98 33.83
CA LEU A 1129 0.63 19.59 34.58
C LEU A 1129 1.14 20.90 35.17
N ARG A 1130 0.55 22.03 34.76
CA ARG A 1130 0.82 23.31 35.41
C ARG A 1130 -0.02 23.48 36.67
N LEU A 1131 0.65 23.80 37.78
CA LEU A 1131 0.03 24.34 38.98
C LEU A 1131 0.16 25.86 38.95
N PHE A 1132 -0.94 26.59 38.76
CA PHE A 1132 -0.89 28.05 38.62
C PHE A 1132 -0.64 28.76 39.95
N ASP A 1133 -0.26 30.04 39.92
CA ASP A 1133 -0.29 30.86 41.13
C ASP A 1133 -1.71 31.42 41.28
N LEU A 1134 -2.35 31.17 42.41
CA LEU A 1134 -3.72 31.61 42.71
C LEU A 1134 -3.72 32.68 43.80
N VAL A 1135 -4.66 33.62 43.71
CA VAL A 1135 -4.98 34.56 44.79
C VAL A 1135 -6.15 34.00 45.60
N GLN A 1136 -5.88 33.58 46.83
CA GLN A 1136 -6.89 33.16 47.81
C GLN A 1136 -6.69 33.96 49.10
N ASP A 1137 -7.79 34.51 49.64
CA ASP A 1137 -7.78 35.37 50.84
C ASP A 1137 -6.77 36.54 50.80
N GLY A 1138 -6.53 37.08 49.59
CA GLY A 1138 -5.59 38.17 49.36
C GLY A 1138 -4.11 37.77 49.39
N GLN A 1139 -3.79 36.48 49.53
CA GLN A 1139 -2.43 35.95 49.42
C GLN A 1139 -2.27 35.13 48.13
N GLN A 1140 -1.08 35.24 47.55
CA GLN A 1140 -0.70 34.42 46.40
C GLN A 1140 -0.10 33.11 46.90
N GLN A 1141 -0.58 31.98 46.38
CA GLN A 1141 -0.05 30.64 46.65
C GLN A 1141 -0.06 29.77 45.41
N ILE A 1142 0.79 28.74 45.39
CA ILE A 1142 0.78 27.73 44.31
C ILE A 1142 -0.54 26.95 44.43
N GLU A 1143 -1.19 26.70 43.29
CA GLU A 1143 -2.38 25.85 43.19
C GLU A 1143 -2.12 24.50 43.84
N THR A 1144 -3.08 24.05 44.66
CA THR A 1144 -3.01 22.74 45.30
C THR A 1144 -3.14 21.65 44.25
N LEU A 1145 -2.30 20.61 44.37
CA LEU A 1145 -2.37 19.43 43.54
C LEU A 1145 -3.35 18.44 44.18
N ASN A 1146 -4.53 18.32 43.59
CA ASN A 1146 -5.56 17.35 43.96
C ASN A 1146 -5.42 16.11 43.07
N LEU A 1147 -5.00 15.00 43.67
CA LEU A 1147 -4.79 13.72 43.00
C LEU A 1147 -5.93 12.76 43.30
N THR A 1148 -6.39 12.07 42.26
CA THR A 1148 -7.18 10.84 42.36
C THR A 1148 -6.43 9.75 41.63
N ILE A 1149 -5.98 8.72 42.37
CA ILE A 1149 -5.24 7.58 41.81
C ILE A 1149 -6.13 6.36 41.93
N VAL A 1150 -6.54 5.79 40.80
CA VAL A 1150 -7.31 4.55 40.74
C VAL A 1150 -6.34 3.41 40.45
N VAL A 1151 -6.32 2.41 41.33
CA VAL A 1151 -5.57 1.17 41.14
C VAL A 1151 -6.58 0.03 41.02
N ASP A 1152 -6.76 -0.46 39.80
CA ASP A 1152 -7.59 -1.62 39.48
C ASP A 1152 -6.70 -2.79 39.04
N ASN A 1153 -6.17 -3.50 40.04
CA ASN A 1153 -5.17 -4.54 39.91
C ASN A 1153 -3.87 -4.04 39.26
N ALA A 1154 -3.75 -4.17 37.93
CA ALA A 1154 -2.59 -3.73 37.17
C ALA A 1154 -2.81 -2.41 36.43
N ILE A 1155 -4.04 -1.90 36.32
CA ILE A 1155 -4.30 -0.58 35.73
C ILE A 1155 -4.12 0.48 36.80
N VAL A 1156 -3.34 1.51 36.48
CA VAL A 1156 -3.17 2.71 37.30
C VAL A 1156 -3.59 3.92 36.47
N GLU A 1157 -4.67 4.59 36.88
CA GLU A 1157 -5.10 5.87 36.32
C GLU A 1157 -4.84 6.99 37.33
N VAL A 1158 -4.11 8.03 36.92
CA VAL A 1158 -3.76 9.20 37.74
C VAL A 1158 -4.47 10.42 37.19
N HIS A 1159 -5.47 10.92 37.92
CA HIS A 1159 -6.19 12.15 37.60
C HIS A 1159 -5.73 13.29 38.49
N ALA A 1160 -5.59 14.49 37.92
CA ALA A 1160 -5.19 15.68 38.67
C ALA A 1160 -6.00 16.91 38.28
N ASN A 1161 -6.46 17.65 39.30
CA ASN A 1161 -7.15 18.94 39.19
C ASN A 1161 -8.30 19.00 38.15
N GLY A 1162 -8.92 17.85 37.83
CA GLY A 1162 -10.01 17.73 36.86
C GLY A 1162 -9.64 18.08 35.41
N ARG A 1163 -8.34 18.19 35.07
CA ARG A 1163 -7.88 18.58 33.72
C ARG A 1163 -6.69 17.77 33.21
N PHE A 1164 -6.26 16.76 33.97
CA PHE A 1164 -5.13 15.92 33.66
C PHE A 1164 -5.45 14.46 33.96
N ALA A 1165 -5.02 13.58 33.07
CA ALA A 1165 -5.08 12.14 33.23
C ALA A 1165 -3.80 11.49 32.69
N LEU A 1166 -3.31 10.48 33.40
CA LEU A 1166 -2.16 9.66 33.00
C LEU A 1166 -2.42 8.21 33.40
N SER A 1167 -2.50 7.32 32.40
CA SER A 1167 -2.90 5.93 32.61
C SER A 1167 -1.84 4.95 32.13
N THR A 1168 -1.59 3.89 32.89
CA THR A 1168 -0.54 2.91 32.55
C THR A 1168 -0.75 1.55 33.22
N TRP A 1169 0.10 0.59 32.84
CA TRP A 1169 0.17 -0.74 33.44
C TRP A 1169 1.25 -0.83 34.52
N ALA A 1170 0.86 -1.20 35.74
CA ALA A 1170 1.73 -1.54 36.87
C ALA A 1170 1.55 -3.00 37.29
N ARG A 1171 2.13 -3.93 36.50
CA ARG A 1171 1.92 -5.39 36.58
C ARG A 1171 2.69 -6.05 37.74
N SER A 1172 2.37 -5.69 38.98
CA SER A 1172 2.98 -6.30 40.18
C SER A 1172 2.66 -7.79 40.30
N TRP A 1173 3.65 -8.61 40.64
CA TRP A 1173 3.51 -10.06 40.78
C TRP A 1173 3.07 -10.47 42.19
N TYR A 1174 3.76 -9.96 43.22
CA TYR A 1174 3.59 -10.51 44.56
C TYR A 1174 2.25 -10.13 45.18
N ALA A 1175 1.64 -11.06 45.92
CA ALA A 1175 0.43 -10.78 46.70
C ALA A 1175 0.69 -9.74 47.81
N ALA A 1176 1.94 -9.65 48.30
CA ALA A 1176 2.37 -8.68 49.30
C ALA A 1176 2.49 -7.24 48.77
N SER A 1177 2.56 -7.03 47.45
CA SER A 1177 2.74 -5.72 46.80
C SER A 1177 1.45 -4.89 46.84
N ARG A 1178 1.08 -4.44 48.05
CA ARG A 1178 -0.16 -3.71 48.36
C ARG A 1178 0.08 -2.44 49.19
N GLU A 1179 1.28 -2.24 49.72
CA GLU A 1179 1.56 -1.09 50.58
C GLU A 1179 1.44 0.24 49.83
N ILE A 1180 0.99 1.27 50.55
CA ILE A 1180 1.00 2.66 50.13
C ILE A 1180 1.96 3.43 51.04
N ARG A 1181 2.78 4.30 50.46
CA ARG A 1181 3.77 5.10 51.20
C ARG A 1181 3.79 6.53 50.68
N PHE A 1182 3.91 7.51 51.57
CA PHE A 1182 4.26 8.88 51.18
C PHE A 1182 5.66 8.89 50.56
N PHE A 1183 5.84 9.66 49.49
CA PHE A 1183 7.11 9.84 48.81
C PHE A 1183 7.47 11.32 48.78
N HIS A 1184 8.69 11.64 49.21
CA HIS A 1184 9.28 12.96 49.12
C HIS A 1184 10.78 12.82 48.84
N ASP A 1185 11.28 13.55 47.85
CA ASP A 1185 12.68 13.58 47.43
C ASP A 1185 13.05 15.00 46.95
N GLY A 1186 14.33 15.37 47.06
CA GLY A 1186 14.82 16.73 46.75
C GLY A 1186 14.71 17.74 47.90
N ASN A 1187 15.11 18.99 47.64
CA ASN A 1187 15.11 20.06 48.66
C ASN A 1187 13.78 20.84 48.63
N GLY A 1188 13.03 20.81 49.72
CA GLY A 1188 11.80 21.59 49.87
C GLY A 1188 10.89 21.06 50.96
N GLU A 1189 9.78 21.75 51.18
CA GLU A 1189 8.70 21.32 52.07
C GLU A 1189 7.48 20.97 51.20
N VAL A 1190 6.76 19.92 51.57
CA VAL A 1190 5.45 19.56 51.00
C VAL A 1190 4.48 19.25 52.13
N VAL A 1191 3.25 19.76 52.01
CA VAL A 1191 2.17 19.49 52.95
C VAL A 1191 1.18 18.54 52.28
N PHE A 1192 1.09 17.33 52.80
CA PHE A 1192 0.04 16.37 52.44
C PHE A 1192 -1.18 16.64 53.34
N GLY A 1193 -2.34 16.88 52.73
CA GLY A 1193 -3.62 16.84 53.42
C GLY A 1193 -3.97 15.42 53.86
N ASP A 1194 -5.12 15.26 54.53
CA ASP A 1194 -5.66 13.94 54.85
C ASP A 1194 -5.88 13.14 53.56
N VAL A 1195 -5.37 11.91 53.54
CA VAL A 1195 -5.46 11.04 52.36
C VAL A 1195 -6.54 10.00 52.60
N THR A 1196 -7.52 9.93 51.70
CA THR A 1196 -8.58 8.92 51.78
C THR A 1196 -8.28 7.78 50.82
N VAL A 1197 -8.34 6.56 51.32
CA VAL A 1197 -8.18 5.32 50.54
C VAL A 1197 -9.49 4.54 50.60
N HIS A 1198 -10.17 4.43 49.47
CA HIS A 1198 -11.37 3.61 49.28
C HIS A 1198 -10.96 2.24 48.75
N GLU A 1199 -11.27 1.16 49.47
CA GLU A 1199 -10.90 -0.20 49.08
C GLU A 1199 -12.06 -0.96 48.42
N GLY A 1200 -11.72 -1.91 47.54
CA GLY A 1200 -12.66 -2.87 47.01
C GLY A 1200 -13.29 -2.49 45.66
N LEU A 1201 -13.31 -1.22 45.26
CA LEU A 1201 -13.95 -0.74 44.03
C LEU A 1201 -15.36 -1.34 43.85
N TYR A 1202 -15.71 -1.79 42.64
CA TYR A 1202 -16.93 -2.52 42.33
C TYR A 1202 -16.67 -3.57 41.22
N ASP A 1203 -17.65 -4.43 40.95
CA ASP A 1203 -17.62 -5.37 39.83
C ASP A 1203 -18.41 -4.78 38.66
N ALA A 1204 -17.71 -4.36 37.60
CA ALA A 1204 -18.33 -3.80 36.40
C ALA A 1204 -19.06 -4.86 35.57
N TRP A 1205 -18.84 -6.15 35.80
CA TRP A 1205 -19.37 -7.26 34.99
C TRP A 1205 -20.09 -8.31 35.85
N PRO A 1206 -21.17 -7.95 36.55
CA PRO A 1206 -21.83 -8.82 37.53
C PRO A 1206 -22.41 -10.12 36.94
N ASP A 1207 -22.66 -10.15 35.63
CA ASP A 1207 -23.20 -11.33 34.93
C ASP A 1207 -22.12 -12.32 34.45
N ARG A 1208 -20.85 -11.92 34.45
CA ARG A 1208 -19.76 -12.80 34.03
C ARG A 1208 -19.38 -13.73 35.17
N LYS A 1209 -19.32 -15.03 34.89
CA LYS A 1209 -18.82 -16.02 35.86
C LYS A 1209 -17.30 -15.99 35.84
N VAL A 1210 -16.71 -15.63 36.98
CA VAL A 1210 -15.26 -15.71 37.26
C VAL A 1210 -14.79 -17.16 37.24
#